data_AF-A0A954XT85-F1
#
_entry.id   AF-A0A954XT85-F1
#
_cell.length_a   1.000
_cell.length_b   1.000
_cell.length_c   1.000
_cell.angle_alpha   90.00
_cell.angle_beta   90.00
_cell.angle_gamma   90.00
#
_symmetry.space_group_name_H-M   'P 1'
#
loop_
_entity.id
_entity.type
_entity.pdbx_description
1 polymer ?
#
loop_
_entity_poly.entity_id
_entity_poly.type
_entity_poly.pdbx_seq_one_letter_code
_entity_poly.pdbx_strand_id
1 'polypeptide(L)'
;MGNLFRQWRRFLESTALLLMVVFGAVLLGSGTARAGGSDIRDFRSLSAQELLAAEERLQASASGLSSEVASSLASRAVELLLDDKLEPQTSTQTLIRLVELAKPAIQTLNEHQRSRLEKLIDASEQDVSRLAFEDFRFRFTLESALQGPQATRNHQLEEWLSEERIRELTLPELQWCLQQCLPNETSRKEFSVVWTGVLTPPHTGDYTFSVSPINVNRAEPNAVEHSIQVDVGGNRVLDTLRQTAEASQPDEAIRRPHRRDQAPKVAQPWSWQGEPIALVAAQPLPMRVEMKYRSVVRDSAAVPAVLLFWKGPALPRQVIPSQALQGVEQASLQADYRWQANGQEQLRTQPSAKIDFAWSSPATVAPHNPVLVDRLTGRMFELATRAAYLDACQAAQATHLYLEDLAATEYLDSKQRRQFLELLNTSRRELLFQASPEQLLHLYDRFRFGAEELALDALGAWMQAHADLTPTITTNFYRDNRQVYWRLAKLLNQQPEDYQRQFAELYLETEAGHCVLPAAYTLGYRHAAAGTLSEWIALLKTKLDEPSLTSEQRVNWLIARAQAAEINGRPTEYRRLGGERLLSGKDWLVESRLIAENTATQRRITTEFFSRLAAHRMWEEAEAELQNQLSPAEMAAGANKLKQLKAEAESLILAEKRRAAVARIAEFERRRAKAASRGDDASVSRYAAKIQLLEANAAPLLE
;
A
#
# COMPACT_ATOMS: atom_id res chain seq x y z
N MET A 1 20.74 -11.05 -60.46
CA MET A 1 20.03 -11.95 -59.52
C MET A 1 20.88 -12.46 -58.34
N GLY A 2 22.22 -12.39 -58.35
CA GLY A 2 23.07 -12.98 -57.28
C GLY A 2 23.22 -12.19 -55.97
N ASN A 3 22.70 -10.97 -55.86
CA ASN A 3 22.78 -10.15 -54.63
C ASN A 3 21.47 -10.14 -53.82
N LEU A 4 20.30 -10.23 -54.47
CA LEU A 4 19.03 -10.39 -53.77
C LEU A 4 18.96 -11.73 -53.03
N PHE A 5 19.51 -12.80 -53.61
CA PHE A 5 19.56 -14.12 -52.97
C PHE A 5 20.49 -14.17 -51.74
N ARG A 6 21.53 -13.32 -51.70
CA ARG A 6 22.44 -13.21 -50.54
C ARG A 6 21.85 -12.36 -49.42
N GLN A 7 21.07 -11.33 -49.73
CA GLN A 7 20.32 -10.56 -48.73
C GLN A 7 19.17 -11.38 -48.13
N TRP A 8 18.45 -12.15 -48.95
CA TRP A 8 17.38 -13.04 -48.48
C TRP A 8 17.91 -14.16 -47.59
N ARG A 9 19.07 -14.73 -47.93
CA ARG A 9 19.75 -15.75 -47.12
C ARG A 9 20.26 -15.22 -45.78
N ARG A 10 20.81 -14.00 -45.73
CA ARG A 10 21.21 -13.34 -44.47
C ARG A 10 20.01 -12.94 -43.61
N PHE A 11 18.90 -12.55 -44.23
CA PHE A 11 17.65 -12.26 -43.52
C PHE A 11 17.07 -13.53 -42.87
N LEU A 12 17.05 -14.66 -43.60
CA LEU A 12 16.63 -15.97 -43.09
C LEU A 12 17.58 -16.54 -42.04
N GLU A 13 18.90 -16.38 -42.19
CA GLU A 13 19.88 -16.82 -41.19
C GLU A 13 19.79 -15.97 -39.90
N SER A 14 19.44 -14.69 -40.01
CA SER A 14 19.24 -13.80 -38.84
C SER A 14 17.89 -14.03 -38.15
N THR A 15 16.82 -14.32 -38.91
CA THR A 15 15.52 -14.70 -38.31
C THR A 15 15.54 -16.12 -37.76
N ALA A 16 16.31 -17.04 -38.33
CA ALA A 16 16.52 -18.38 -37.78
C ALA A 16 17.39 -18.34 -36.51
N LEU A 17 18.38 -17.45 -36.40
CA LEU A 17 19.13 -17.25 -35.15
C LEU A 17 18.29 -16.56 -34.07
N LEU A 18 17.48 -15.56 -34.43
CA LEU A 18 16.59 -14.90 -33.48
C LEU A 18 15.46 -15.84 -33.02
N LEU A 19 14.91 -16.65 -33.93
CA LEU A 19 13.98 -17.72 -33.58
C LEU A 19 14.66 -18.83 -32.80
N MET A 20 15.94 -19.19 -33.04
CA MET A 20 16.64 -20.18 -32.20
C MET A 20 17.09 -19.64 -30.84
N VAL A 21 17.24 -18.34 -30.65
CA VAL A 21 17.50 -17.74 -29.33
C VAL A 21 16.20 -17.56 -28.55
N VAL A 22 15.10 -17.18 -29.22
CA VAL A 22 13.77 -17.05 -28.59
C VAL A 22 13.12 -18.44 -28.36
N PHE A 23 13.21 -19.37 -29.30
CA PHE A 23 12.85 -20.78 -29.07
C PHE A 23 13.89 -21.53 -28.24
N GLY A 24 15.16 -21.14 -28.22
CA GLY A 24 16.16 -21.73 -27.33
C GLY A 24 15.88 -21.39 -25.87
N ALA A 25 15.46 -20.16 -25.58
CA ALA A 25 15.03 -19.75 -24.24
C ALA A 25 13.65 -20.32 -23.84
N VAL A 26 12.77 -20.61 -24.81
CA VAL A 26 11.45 -21.22 -24.54
C VAL A 26 11.48 -22.76 -24.53
N LEU A 27 12.37 -23.42 -25.30
CA LEU A 27 12.50 -24.88 -25.37
C LEU A 27 13.54 -25.46 -24.38
N LEU A 28 14.48 -24.67 -23.85
CA LEU A 28 15.27 -25.09 -22.69
C LEU A 28 14.49 -24.98 -21.37
N GLY A 29 13.27 -24.43 -21.41
CA GLY A 29 12.28 -24.45 -20.31
C GLY A 29 11.14 -25.47 -20.48
N SER A 30 11.09 -26.19 -21.61
CA SER A 30 10.03 -27.17 -21.87
C SER A 30 10.60 -28.53 -22.29
N GLY A 31 11.55 -29.03 -21.52
CA GLY A 31 11.75 -30.47 -21.43
C GLY A 31 10.52 -31.06 -20.77
N THR A 32 9.61 -31.63 -21.57
CA THR A 32 8.57 -32.53 -21.08
C THR A 32 9.24 -33.78 -20.54
N ALA A 33 9.78 -33.69 -19.33
CA ALA A 33 9.87 -34.82 -18.44
C ALA A 33 8.43 -35.31 -18.27
N ARG A 34 8.16 -36.52 -18.75
CA ARG A 34 6.98 -37.28 -18.36
C ARG A 34 6.84 -37.15 -16.85
N ALA A 35 5.70 -36.62 -16.41
CA ALA A 35 5.24 -36.69 -15.04
C ALA A 35 5.05 -38.17 -14.66
N GLY A 36 6.15 -38.83 -14.28
CA GLY A 36 6.09 -39.78 -13.18
C GLY A 36 5.97 -38.95 -11.92
N GLY A 37 5.05 -39.30 -11.03
CA GLY A 37 4.83 -38.64 -9.75
C GLY A 37 6.00 -38.81 -8.78
N SER A 38 7.16 -38.25 -9.11
CA SER A 38 8.25 -38.05 -8.15
C SER A 38 7.97 -36.76 -7.39
N ASP A 39 7.76 -36.92 -6.08
CA ASP A 39 7.65 -35.87 -5.08
C ASP A 39 8.51 -34.63 -5.39
N ILE A 40 7.86 -33.49 -5.69
CA ILE A 40 8.46 -32.14 -5.64
C ILE A 40 8.88 -31.77 -4.18
N ARG A 41 8.77 -32.70 -3.23
CA ARG A 41 9.04 -32.50 -1.80
C ARG A 41 10.48 -32.80 -1.40
N ASP A 42 11.29 -33.43 -2.24
CA ASP A 42 12.67 -33.78 -1.84
C ASP A 42 13.67 -32.66 -2.18
N PHE A 43 13.63 -31.58 -1.39
CA PHE A 43 14.61 -30.49 -1.48
C PHE A 43 16.00 -30.89 -0.95
N ARG A 44 16.15 -32.08 -0.35
CA ARG A 44 17.36 -32.49 0.39
C ARG A 44 18.60 -32.67 -0.48
N SER A 45 18.44 -32.81 -1.78
CA SER A 45 19.56 -32.96 -2.72
C SER A 45 19.97 -31.65 -3.40
N LEU A 46 19.17 -30.58 -3.26
CA LEU A 46 19.43 -29.33 -3.97
C LEU A 46 20.68 -28.63 -3.41
N SER A 47 21.50 -28.11 -4.31
CA SER A 47 22.53 -27.12 -4.02
C SER A 47 21.91 -25.78 -3.61
N ALA A 48 22.73 -24.85 -3.12
CA ALA A 48 22.27 -23.50 -2.75
C ALA A 48 21.57 -22.77 -3.91
N GLN A 49 22.16 -22.79 -5.11
CA GLN A 49 21.59 -22.12 -6.28
C GLN A 49 20.29 -22.80 -6.74
N GLU A 50 20.23 -24.13 -6.73
CA GLU A 50 19.02 -24.86 -7.11
C GLU A 50 17.88 -24.64 -6.10
N LEU A 51 18.20 -24.53 -4.80
CA LEU A 51 17.22 -24.24 -3.76
C LEU A 51 16.61 -22.84 -3.93
N LEU A 52 17.44 -21.83 -4.17
CA LEU A 52 16.98 -20.45 -4.41
C LEU A 52 16.18 -20.33 -5.72
N ALA A 53 16.60 -21.03 -6.78
CA ALA A 53 15.84 -21.08 -8.02
C ALA A 53 14.49 -21.80 -7.84
N ALA A 54 14.42 -22.82 -6.98
CA ALA A 54 13.18 -23.50 -6.63
C ALA A 54 12.24 -22.59 -5.83
N GLU A 55 12.78 -21.84 -4.85
CA GLU A 55 12.04 -20.82 -4.10
C GLU A 55 11.41 -19.78 -5.05
N GLU A 56 12.20 -19.20 -5.97
CA GLU A 56 11.71 -18.19 -6.93
C GLU A 56 10.60 -18.73 -7.82
N ARG A 57 10.75 -19.94 -8.36
CA ARG A 57 9.71 -20.59 -9.19
C ARG A 57 8.42 -20.81 -8.40
N LEU A 58 8.53 -21.20 -7.13
CA LEU A 58 7.38 -21.44 -6.27
C LEU A 58 6.70 -20.12 -5.86
N GLN A 59 7.47 -19.06 -5.58
CA GLN A 59 6.94 -17.73 -5.30
C GLN A 59 6.25 -17.11 -6.52
N ALA A 60 6.73 -17.39 -7.74
CA ALA A 60 6.09 -16.96 -8.98
C ALA A 60 4.78 -17.71 -9.29
N SER A 61 4.49 -18.82 -8.58
CA SER A 61 3.26 -19.59 -8.78
C SER A 61 2.04 -18.90 -8.14
N ALA A 62 0.91 -18.89 -8.83
CA ALA A 62 -0.33 -18.23 -8.38
C ALA A 62 -0.89 -18.79 -7.05
N SER A 63 -0.49 -20.01 -6.66
CA SER A 63 -0.92 -20.68 -5.43
C SER A 63 -0.15 -20.23 -4.17
N GLY A 64 0.99 -19.55 -4.32
CA GLY A 64 1.92 -19.28 -3.22
C GLY A 64 2.54 -20.55 -2.61
N LEU A 65 3.44 -20.36 -1.64
CA LEU A 65 4.09 -21.45 -0.91
C LEU A 65 3.14 -22.02 0.17
N SER A 66 2.93 -23.34 0.18
CA SER A 66 2.28 -23.99 1.32
C SER A 66 3.22 -23.95 2.54
N SER A 67 2.67 -23.99 3.75
CA SER A 67 3.47 -23.97 4.99
C SER A 67 4.43 -25.15 5.08
N GLU A 68 4.04 -26.33 4.55
CA GLU A 68 4.89 -27.52 4.49
C GLU A 68 6.08 -27.32 3.55
N VAL A 69 5.85 -26.79 2.35
CA VAL A 69 6.91 -26.51 1.37
C VAL A 69 7.87 -25.44 1.89
N ALA A 70 7.34 -24.36 2.46
CA ALA A 70 8.14 -23.31 3.08
C ALA A 70 9.03 -23.85 4.22
N SER A 71 8.48 -24.73 5.07
CA SER A 71 9.24 -25.35 6.16
C SER A 71 10.34 -26.30 5.65
N SER A 72 10.11 -27.02 4.55
CA SER A 72 11.11 -27.90 3.95
C SER A 72 12.24 -27.12 3.28
N LEU A 73 11.91 -26.03 2.56
CA LEU A 73 12.90 -25.12 2.00
C LEU A 73 13.76 -24.48 3.10
N ALA A 74 13.13 -23.99 4.18
CA ALA A 74 13.85 -23.40 5.32
C ALA A 74 14.78 -24.41 6.00
N SER A 75 14.32 -25.65 6.22
CA SER A 75 15.14 -26.73 6.78
C SER A 75 16.36 -27.02 5.90
N ARG A 76 16.17 -27.11 4.58
CA ARG A 76 17.28 -27.35 3.65
C ARG A 76 18.28 -26.19 3.62
N ALA A 77 17.80 -24.96 3.67
CA ALA A 77 18.67 -23.79 3.74
C ALA A 77 19.56 -23.81 5.00
N VAL A 78 19.02 -24.24 6.15
CA VAL A 78 19.81 -24.46 7.37
C VAL A 78 20.86 -25.57 7.18
N GLU A 79 20.50 -26.70 6.57
CA GLU A 79 21.46 -27.79 6.29
C GLU A 79 22.64 -27.29 5.46
N LEU A 80 22.37 -26.50 4.41
CA LEU A 80 23.40 -25.90 3.57
C LEU A 80 24.28 -24.93 4.35
N LEU A 81 23.69 -24.05 5.17
CA LEU A 81 24.44 -23.12 6.02
C LEU A 81 25.31 -23.83 7.08
N LEU A 82 24.95 -25.05 7.47
CA LEU A 82 25.69 -25.90 8.40
C LEU A 82 26.63 -26.89 7.70
N ASP A 83 26.71 -26.91 6.38
CA ASP A 83 27.61 -27.81 5.66
C ASP A 83 29.03 -27.22 5.64
N ASP A 84 30.01 -27.93 6.19
CA ASP A 84 31.42 -27.53 6.14
C ASP A 84 31.97 -27.51 4.70
N LYS A 85 31.21 -28.12 3.75
CA LYS A 85 31.51 -28.14 2.32
C LYS A 85 30.80 -27.04 1.54
N LEU A 86 30.10 -26.11 2.19
CA LEU A 86 29.54 -24.95 1.50
C LEU A 86 30.67 -24.30 0.70
N GLU A 87 30.49 -24.21 -0.62
CA GLU A 87 31.59 -23.94 -1.52
C GLU A 87 32.29 -22.65 -1.10
N PRO A 88 33.63 -22.62 -0.98
CA PRO A 88 34.36 -21.40 -0.59
C PRO A 88 34.12 -20.20 -1.52
N GLN A 89 33.54 -20.44 -2.70
CA GLN A 89 33.18 -19.43 -3.71
C GLN A 89 31.71 -19.01 -3.64
N THR A 90 30.94 -19.48 -2.65
CA THR A 90 29.55 -19.06 -2.47
C THR A 90 29.51 -17.56 -2.22
N SER A 91 28.82 -16.82 -3.10
CA SER A 91 28.76 -15.37 -2.98
C SER A 91 28.03 -14.94 -1.71
N THR A 92 28.43 -13.82 -1.11
CA THR A 92 27.77 -13.23 0.07
C THR A 92 26.26 -13.02 -0.15
N GLN A 93 25.85 -12.64 -1.36
CA GLN A 93 24.44 -12.52 -1.74
C GLN A 93 23.67 -13.85 -1.64
N THR A 94 24.30 -14.95 -2.05
CA THR A 94 23.72 -16.30 -1.92
C THR A 94 23.55 -16.66 -0.44
N LEU A 95 24.55 -16.34 0.38
CA LEU A 95 24.50 -16.57 1.83
C LEU A 95 23.37 -15.76 2.50
N ILE A 96 23.22 -14.48 2.16
CA ILE A 96 22.13 -13.62 2.66
C ILE A 96 20.77 -14.27 2.36
N ARG A 97 20.54 -14.69 1.11
CA ARG A 97 19.28 -15.31 0.71
C ARG A 97 19.03 -16.64 1.41
N LEU A 98 20.06 -17.46 1.61
CA LEU A 98 19.95 -18.69 2.39
C LEU A 98 19.56 -18.40 3.84
N VAL A 99 20.14 -17.37 4.47
CA VAL A 99 19.78 -16.97 5.85
C VAL A 99 18.34 -16.47 5.91
N GLU A 100 17.91 -15.63 4.97
CA GLU A 100 16.53 -15.13 4.89
C GLU A 100 15.53 -16.29 4.77
N LEU A 101 15.81 -17.27 3.91
CA LEU A 101 15.00 -18.49 3.73
C LEU A 101 15.02 -19.39 4.98
N ALA A 102 16.18 -19.52 5.62
CA ALA A 102 16.39 -20.36 6.81
C ALA A 102 15.81 -19.76 8.10
N LYS A 103 15.51 -18.46 8.14
CA LYS A 103 15.13 -17.71 9.34
C LYS A 103 14.06 -18.39 10.23
N PRO A 104 12.97 -18.99 9.69
CA PRO A 104 11.99 -19.69 10.52
C PRO A 104 12.53 -20.96 11.21
N ALA A 105 13.47 -21.66 10.54
CA ALA A 105 14.07 -22.90 11.03
C ALA A 105 15.27 -22.65 11.96
N ILE A 106 15.97 -21.52 11.82
CA ILE A 106 17.10 -21.17 12.70
C ILE A 106 16.67 -21.11 14.18
N GLN A 107 15.43 -20.73 14.45
CA GLN A 107 14.89 -20.60 15.81
C GLN A 107 14.72 -21.95 16.55
N THR A 108 14.72 -23.07 15.82
CA THR A 108 14.55 -24.41 16.38
C THR A 108 15.87 -25.18 16.49
N LEU A 109 16.99 -24.55 16.14
CA LEU A 109 18.31 -25.17 16.19
C LEU A 109 18.75 -25.46 17.61
N ASN A 110 19.48 -26.57 17.78
CA ASN A 110 20.15 -26.85 19.04
C ASN A 110 21.39 -25.94 19.22
N GLU A 111 21.91 -25.88 20.45
CA GLU A 111 23.05 -25.03 20.82
C GLU A 111 24.29 -25.30 19.96
N HIS A 112 24.55 -26.56 19.60
CA HIS A 112 25.69 -26.92 18.77
C HIS A 112 25.57 -26.37 17.34
N GLN A 113 24.41 -26.52 16.71
CA GLN A 113 24.13 -25.97 15.39
C GLN A 113 24.19 -24.44 15.39
N ARG A 114 23.62 -23.82 16.43
CA ARG A 114 23.66 -22.37 16.63
C ARG A 114 25.10 -21.86 16.72
N SER A 115 25.94 -22.51 17.54
CA SER A 115 27.36 -22.19 17.67
C SER A 115 28.12 -22.34 16.35
N ARG A 116 27.75 -23.30 15.50
CA ARG A 116 28.35 -23.42 14.15
C ARG A 116 27.98 -22.25 13.24
N LEU A 117 26.73 -21.77 13.28
CA LEU A 117 26.34 -20.56 12.55
C LEU A 117 27.02 -19.31 13.11
N GLU A 118 27.18 -19.21 14.43
CA GLU A 118 27.90 -18.09 15.08
C GLU A 118 29.37 -18.03 14.63
N LYS A 119 30.02 -19.17 14.37
CA LYS A 119 31.38 -19.17 13.80
C LYS A 119 31.48 -18.55 12.41
N LEU A 120 30.39 -18.53 11.63
CA LEU A 120 30.37 -17.81 10.34
C LEU A 120 30.45 -16.29 10.55
N ILE A 121 29.98 -15.80 11.70
CA ILE A 121 30.11 -14.41 12.11
C ILE A 121 31.54 -14.15 12.59
N ASP A 122 32.10 -15.02 13.44
CA ASP A 122 33.45 -14.85 13.99
C ASP A 122 34.56 -14.95 12.93
N ALA A 123 34.30 -15.67 11.83
CA ALA A 123 35.20 -15.74 10.68
C ALA A 123 35.23 -14.44 9.86
N SER A 124 34.23 -13.57 10.02
CA SER A 124 34.21 -12.23 9.41
C SER A 124 35.10 -11.26 10.20
N GLU A 125 35.53 -10.14 9.58
CA GLU A 125 36.37 -9.15 10.23
C GLU A 125 35.75 -8.68 11.57
N GLN A 126 36.53 -8.72 12.66
CA GLN A 126 36.05 -8.36 13.99
C GLN A 126 35.66 -6.88 14.08
N ASP A 127 36.34 -6.03 13.32
CA ASP A 127 36.03 -4.61 13.18
C ASP A 127 34.91 -4.43 12.15
N VAL A 128 33.66 -4.36 12.63
CA VAL A 128 32.49 -4.18 11.78
C VAL A 128 32.62 -2.95 10.89
N SER A 129 33.29 -1.88 11.36
CA SER A 129 33.42 -0.63 10.62
C SER A 129 34.20 -0.78 9.30
N ARG A 130 34.94 -1.87 9.10
CA ARG A 130 35.73 -2.12 7.88
C ARG A 130 35.05 -3.03 6.86
N LEU A 131 33.98 -3.71 7.26
CA LEU A 131 33.25 -4.62 6.38
C LEU A 131 32.65 -3.87 5.17
N ALA A 132 32.77 -4.49 3.99
CA ALA A 132 31.98 -4.09 2.82
C ALA A 132 30.48 -4.26 3.09
N PHE A 133 29.62 -3.57 2.32
CA PHE A 133 28.17 -3.59 2.55
C PHE A 133 27.58 -5.00 2.56
N GLU A 134 27.90 -5.84 1.57
CA GLU A 134 27.33 -7.18 1.48
C GLU A 134 27.76 -8.06 2.66
N ASP A 135 29.02 -7.98 3.10
CA ASP A 135 29.52 -8.76 4.24
C ASP A 135 28.90 -8.29 5.56
N PHE A 136 28.75 -6.97 5.73
CA PHE A 136 28.02 -6.39 6.85
C PHE A 136 26.56 -6.82 6.86
N ARG A 137 25.89 -6.76 5.70
CA ARG A 137 24.49 -7.17 5.53
C ARG A 137 24.30 -8.65 5.85
N PHE A 138 25.20 -9.52 5.39
CA PHE A 138 25.19 -10.95 5.71
C PHE A 138 25.26 -11.17 7.22
N ARG A 139 26.28 -10.59 7.87
CA ARG A 139 26.46 -10.67 9.32
C ARG A 139 25.22 -10.18 10.08
N PHE A 140 24.72 -8.99 9.74
CA PHE A 140 23.55 -8.39 10.38
C PHE A 140 22.29 -9.27 10.23
N THR A 141 22.10 -9.86 9.04
CA THR A 141 20.95 -10.73 8.74
C THR A 141 21.03 -12.04 9.52
N LEU A 142 22.23 -12.64 9.62
CA LEU A 142 22.47 -13.86 10.38
C LEU A 142 22.29 -13.63 11.89
N GLU A 143 22.87 -12.55 12.43
CA GLU A 143 22.66 -12.15 13.83
C GLU A 143 21.17 -11.91 14.12
N SER A 144 20.44 -11.30 13.18
CA SER A 144 18.98 -11.15 13.31
C SER A 144 18.24 -12.48 13.34
N ALA A 145 18.64 -13.45 12.52
CA ALA A 145 18.00 -14.76 12.45
C ALA A 145 18.27 -15.57 13.72
N LEU A 146 19.46 -15.43 14.30
CA LEU A 146 19.87 -16.01 15.58
C LEU A 146 19.23 -15.30 16.80
N GLN A 147 18.36 -14.31 16.59
CA GLN A 147 17.74 -13.52 17.66
C GLN A 147 18.77 -12.82 18.57
N GLY A 148 19.88 -12.33 17.99
CA GLY A 148 20.82 -11.49 18.72
C GLY A 148 20.12 -10.25 19.30
N PRO A 149 20.57 -9.73 20.46
CA PRO A 149 19.96 -8.56 21.09
C PRO A 149 19.83 -7.40 20.11
N GLN A 150 18.64 -6.83 19.96
CA GLN A 150 18.40 -5.76 18.99
C GLN A 150 19.29 -4.53 19.25
N ALA A 151 19.56 -4.21 20.51
CA ALA A 151 20.45 -3.12 20.89
C ALA A 151 21.87 -3.30 20.33
N THR A 152 22.42 -4.53 20.37
CA THR A 152 23.74 -4.85 19.82
C THR A 152 23.76 -4.63 18.30
N ARG A 153 22.74 -5.13 17.60
CA ARG A 153 22.63 -4.97 16.15
C ARG A 153 22.49 -3.50 15.74
N ASN A 154 21.66 -2.74 16.44
CA ASN A 154 21.52 -1.30 16.20
C ASN A 154 22.87 -0.58 16.39
N HIS A 155 23.61 -0.91 17.44
CA HIS A 155 24.93 -0.33 17.69
C HIS A 155 25.93 -0.64 16.57
N GLN A 156 25.99 -1.91 16.11
CA GLN A 156 26.84 -2.29 14.98
C GLN A 156 26.47 -1.55 13.69
N LEU A 157 25.17 -1.37 13.42
CA LEU A 157 24.70 -0.60 12.26
C LEU A 157 25.11 0.87 12.35
N GLU A 158 25.00 1.47 13.52
CA GLU A 158 25.44 2.85 13.77
C GLU A 158 26.95 3.01 13.63
N GLU A 159 27.73 2.06 14.16
CA GLU A 159 29.19 2.01 14.03
C GLU A 159 29.61 1.85 12.58
N TRP A 160 28.89 1.03 11.82
CA TRP A 160 29.14 0.81 10.39
C TRP A 160 28.76 2.04 9.54
N LEU A 161 27.68 2.75 9.85
CA LEU A 161 27.14 3.89 9.09
C LEU A 161 27.82 5.22 9.42
N SER A 162 29.09 5.37 9.01
CA SER A 162 29.77 6.66 9.01
C SER A 162 29.18 7.65 7.97
N GLU A 163 29.44 8.95 8.14
CA GLU A 163 29.05 9.98 7.17
C GLU A 163 29.59 9.73 5.76
N GLU A 164 30.84 9.28 5.67
CA GLU A 164 31.49 8.95 4.41
C GLU A 164 30.80 7.75 3.76
N ARG A 165 30.51 6.71 4.54
CA ARG A 165 29.86 5.51 4.04
C ARG A 165 28.46 5.78 3.53
N ILE A 166 27.64 6.54 4.26
CA ILE A 166 26.28 6.92 3.82
C ILE A 166 26.32 7.58 2.44
N ARG A 167 27.35 8.36 2.11
CA ARG A 167 27.49 9.02 0.80
C ARG A 167 27.81 8.03 -0.32
N GLU A 168 28.48 6.93 -0.03
CA GLU A 168 28.89 5.91 -0.99
C GLU A 168 27.78 4.91 -1.31
N LEU A 169 26.81 4.74 -0.41
CA LEU A 169 25.70 3.80 -0.60
C LEU A 169 24.80 4.18 -1.78
N THR A 170 24.38 3.14 -2.50
CA THR A 170 23.34 3.18 -3.53
C THR A 170 21.95 3.27 -2.91
N LEU A 171 20.95 3.55 -3.75
CA LEU A 171 19.56 3.70 -3.29
C LEU A 171 19.00 2.42 -2.62
N PRO A 172 19.17 1.21 -3.17
CA PRO A 172 18.72 -0.02 -2.50
C PRO A 172 19.44 -0.30 -1.18
N GLU A 173 20.73 0.03 -1.08
CA GLU A 173 21.52 -0.16 0.14
C GLU A 173 21.07 0.80 1.25
N LEU A 174 20.80 2.07 0.91
CA LEU A 174 20.21 3.04 1.84
C LEU A 174 18.83 2.62 2.31
N GLN A 175 17.99 2.12 1.40
CA GLN A 175 16.66 1.62 1.73
C GLN A 175 16.75 0.44 2.70
N TRP A 176 17.66 -0.51 2.46
CA TRP A 176 17.90 -1.63 3.37
C TRP A 176 18.37 -1.14 4.75
N CYS A 177 19.34 -0.22 4.81
CA CYS A 177 19.84 0.36 6.06
C CYS A 177 18.74 1.09 6.83
N LEU A 178 17.92 1.87 6.13
CA LEU A 178 16.78 2.57 6.71
C LEU A 178 15.82 1.57 7.32
N GLN A 179 15.42 0.51 6.59
CA GLN A 179 14.54 -0.54 7.11
C GLN A 179 15.10 -1.22 8.37
N GLN A 180 16.43 -1.40 8.48
CA GLN A 180 17.05 -1.96 9.69
C GLN A 180 17.03 -0.98 10.88
N CYS A 181 17.02 0.33 10.63
CA CYS A 181 16.92 1.36 11.68
C CYS A 181 15.51 1.47 12.29
N LEU A 182 14.50 0.85 11.68
CA LEU A 182 13.11 0.93 12.11
C LEU A 182 12.75 -0.31 12.96
N PRO A 183 12.69 -0.21 14.29
CA PRO A 183 12.37 -1.35 15.12
C PRO A 183 10.93 -1.85 14.88
N ASN A 184 10.77 -3.15 14.64
CA ASN A 184 9.50 -3.83 14.35
C ASN A 184 8.47 -3.90 15.51
N GLU A 185 8.72 -3.26 16.66
CA GLU A 185 8.05 -3.59 17.93
C GLU A 185 7.07 -2.54 18.47
N THR A 186 6.87 -1.40 17.81
CA THR A 186 5.87 -0.42 18.29
C THR A 186 4.50 -0.69 17.67
N SER A 187 3.56 -1.15 18.50
CA SER A 187 2.16 -1.25 18.06
C SER A 187 1.59 0.14 17.81
N ARG A 188 1.23 0.44 16.57
CA ARG A 188 0.47 1.66 16.21
C ARG A 188 -0.95 1.66 16.75
N LYS A 189 -1.36 0.62 17.46
CA LYS A 189 -2.71 0.53 17.99
C LYS A 189 -2.97 1.61 19.02
N GLU A 190 -2.00 1.95 19.86
CA GLU A 190 -2.17 2.94 20.92
C GLU A 190 -0.82 3.53 21.31
N PHE A 191 -0.67 4.85 21.14
CA PHE A 191 0.52 5.57 21.58
C PHE A 191 0.20 7.05 21.82
N SER A 192 1.10 7.71 22.53
CA SER A 192 1.08 9.16 22.69
C SER A 192 2.48 9.72 22.59
N VAL A 193 2.58 11.00 22.22
CA VAL A 193 3.84 11.72 22.15
C VAL A 193 3.65 13.10 22.74
N VAL A 194 4.60 13.53 23.57
CA VAL A 194 4.63 14.86 24.15
C VAL A 194 5.94 15.53 23.74
N TRP A 195 5.85 16.62 22.98
CA TRP A 195 6.98 17.51 22.71
C TRP A 195 7.00 18.66 23.71
N THR A 196 8.16 18.93 24.28
CA THR A 196 8.38 20.06 25.19
C THR A 196 9.65 20.83 24.83
N GLY A 197 9.61 22.15 25.00
CA GLY A 197 10.75 23.02 24.78
C GLY A 197 10.34 24.48 24.78
N VAL A 198 11.06 25.28 24.00
CA VAL A 198 10.90 26.72 23.88
C VAL A 198 10.70 27.11 22.43
N LEU A 199 9.71 27.96 22.17
CA LEU A 199 9.47 28.60 20.89
C LEU A 199 10.00 30.04 20.93
N THR A 200 10.75 30.44 19.91
CA THR A 200 11.22 31.83 19.74
C THR A 200 10.73 32.37 18.39
N PRO A 201 9.71 33.25 18.36
CA PRO A 201 9.16 33.77 17.11
C PRO A 201 10.13 34.78 16.47
N PRO A 202 10.27 34.81 15.14
CA PRO A 202 11.16 35.75 14.46
C PRO A 202 10.61 37.19 14.40
N HIS A 203 9.29 37.37 14.51
CA HIS A 203 8.61 38.65 14.36
C HIS A 203 7.59 38.87 15.48
N THR A 204 7.28 40.14 15.75
CA THR A 204 6.23 40.52 16.70
C THR A 204 4.91 40.63 15.95
N GLY A 205 3.84 40.07 16.51
CA GLY A 205 2.47 40.19 16.02
C GLY A 205 1.67 38.90 16.22
N ASP A 206 0.57 38.78 15.46
CA ASP A 206 -0.37 37.69 15.64
C ASP A 206 0.07 36.43 14.88
N TYR A 207 0.17 35.32 15.60
CA TYR A 207 0.49 34.00 15.09
C TYR A 207 -0.71 33.07 15.19
N THR A 208 -0.96 32.30 14.14
CA THR A 208 -1.97 31.24 14.13
C THR A 208 -1.29 29.89 14.01
N PHE A 209 -1.58 28.98 14.94
CA PHE A 209 -1.09 27.61 14.92
C PHE A 209 -2.12 26.70 14.27
N SER A 210 -1.67 25.72 13.48
CA SER A 210 -2.54 24.73 12.86
C SER A 210 -1.86 23.38 12.76
N VAL A 211 -2.65 22.32 12.69
CA VAL A 211 -2.20 20.96 12.39
C VAL A 211 -2.63 20.55 10.98
N SER A 212 -2.29 19.32 10.55
CA SER A 212 -2.85 18.79 9.31
C SER A 212 -4.39 18.78 9.38
N PRO A 213 -5.09 19.29 8.36
CA PRO A 213 -6.55 19.39 8.37
C PRO A 213 -7.25 18.04 8.17
N ILE A 214 -6.50 16.95 8.01
CA ILE A 214 -7.01 15.61 7.74
C ILE A 214 -7.71 15.04 8.96
N ASN A 215 -9.02 14.81 8.84
CA ASN A 215 -9.81 14.11 9.84
C ASN A 215 -9.97 12.64 9.47
N VAL A 216 -9.14 11.77 10.05
CA VAL A 216 -9.15 10.33 9.78
C VAL A 216 -10.48 9.65 10.14
N ASN A 217 -11.25 10.22 11.07
CA ASN A 217 -12.55 9.69 11.51
C ASN A 217 -13.72 10.12 10.62
N ARG A 218 -13.52 11.05 9.68
CA ARG A 218 -14.60 11.53 8.82
C ARG A 218 -15.18 10.42 7.93
N ALA A 219 -14.32 9.54 7.42
CA ALA A 219 -14.74 8.40 6.60
C ALA A 219 -15.17 7.17 7.41
N GLU A 220 -14.61 6.97 8.60
CA GLU A 220 -14.98 5.89 9.52
C GLU A 220 -15.14 6.46 10.94
N PRO A 221 -16.35 6.92 11.32
CA PRO A 221 -16.57 7.53 12.62
C PRO A 221 -16.18 6.60 13.77
N ASN A 222 -15.40 7.12 14.72
CA ASN A 222 -14.89 6.38 15.89
C ASN A 222 -13.95 5.21 15.56
N ALA A 223 -13.36 5.16 14.36
CA ALA A 223 -12.32 4.18 14.06
C ALA A 223 -11.05 4.43 14.89
N VAL A 224 -10.80 5.71 15.18
CA VAL A 224 -9.61 6.19 15.89
C VAL A 224 -9.97 7.23 16.94
N GLU A 225 -9.35 7.18 18.11
CA GLU A 225 -9.27 8.30 19.04
C GLU A 225 -7.98 9.06 18.73
N HIS A 226 -8.07 10.26 18.16
CA HIS A 226 -6.92 11.07 17.76
C HIS A 226 -7.08 12.49 18.29
N SER A 227 -6.13 12.95 19.12
CA SER A 227 -6.15 14.30 19.69
C SER A 227 -4.80 14.97 19.55
N ILE A 228 -4.77 16.24 19.19
CA ILE A 228 -3.58 17.08 19.22
C ILE A 228 -3.88 18.33 20.04
N GLN A 229 -3.00 18.64 20.98
CA GLN A 229 -3.07 19.81 21.85
C GLN A 229 -1.77 20.60 21.73
N VAL A 230 -1.87 21.92 21.60
CA VAL A 230 -0.72 22.82 21.50
C VAL A 230 -0.86 23.92 22.53
N ASP A 231 0.13 24.04 23.40
CA ASP A 231 0.27 25.07 24.42
C ASP A 231 1.50 25.93 24.11
N VAL A 232 1.34 27.25 24.11
CA VAL A 232 2.42 28.24 23.90
C VAL A 232 2.33 29.31 24.97
N GLY A 233 3.43 29.56 25.70
CA GLY A 233 3.44 30.52 26.80
C GLY A 233 2.50 30.16 27.95
N GLY A 234 2.14 28.88 28.10
CA GLY A 234 1.15 28.40 29.07
C GLY A 234 -0.31 28.55 28.64
N ASN A 235 -0.57 29.10 27.45
CA ASN A 235 -1.92 29.22 26.89
C ASN A 235 -2.19 28.09 25.90
N ARG A 236 -3.37 27.47 25.97
CA ARG A 236 -3.85 26.49 24.99
C ARG A 236 -4.26 27.21 23.70
N VAL A 237 -3.50 27.02 22.63
CA VAL A 237 -3.69 27.73 21.35
C VAL A 237 -4.38 26.87 20.31
N LEU A 238 -4.28 25.54 20.43
CA LEU A 238 -4.97 24.59 19.57
C LEU A 238 -5.35 23.34 20.37
N ASP A 239 -6.56 22.84 20.15
CA ASP A 239 -7.03 21.56 20.71
C ASP A 239 -8.01 20.91 19.73
N THR A 240 -7.60 19.83 19.08
CA THR A 240 -8.41 19.22 18.01
C THR A 240 -9.69 18.57 18.51
N LEU A 241 -9.81 18.33 19.81
CA LEU A 241 -11.00 17.76 20.44
C LEU A 241 -11.85 18.81 21.19
N ARG A 242 -11.36 20.03 21.37
CA ARG A 242 -12.09 21.06 22.13
C ARG A 242 -12.87 21.96 21.19
N GLN A 243 -14.03 21.46 20.76
CA GLN A 243 -15.13 22.27 20.26
C GLN A 243 -16.47 21.53 20.41
N THR A 244 -16.85 21.18 21.64
CA THR A 244 -18.24 21.20 22.16
C THR A 244 -18.28 20.52 23.54
N ALA A 245 -17.92 21.26 24.59
CA ALA A 245 -18.45 20.96 25.91
C ALA A 245 -19.98 21.21 25.97
N GLU A 246 -20.58 21.80 24.93
CA GLU A 246 -22.01 22.14 24.85
C GLU A 246 -22.87 21.11 24.09
N ALA A 247 -22.31 20.06 23.47
CA ALA A 247 -23.09 19.15 22.61
C ALA A 247 -23.14 17.67 23.05
N SER A 248 -22.79 17.33 24.28
CA SER A 248 -22.86 15.92 24.71
C SER A 248 -23.31 15.79 26.16
N GLN A 249 -24.63 15.70 26.35
CA GLN A 249 -25.16 14.90 27.45
C GLN A 249 -24.71 13.45 27.26
N PRO A 250 -24.21 12.76 28.30
CA PRO A 250 -23.80 11.38 28.20
C PRO A 250 -25.04 10.49 28.17
N ASP A 251 -25.43 10.02 26.98
CA ASP A 251 -26.49 9.02 26.86
C ASP A 251 -25.94 7.66 27.28
N GLU A 252 -26.54 7.09 28.33
CA GLU A 252 -26.10 5.95 29.14
C GLU A 252 -26.18 4.58 28.41
N ALA A 253 -26.11 4.58 27.08
CA ALA A 253 -26.39 3.42 26.22
C ALA A 253 -25.16 2.56 25.87
N ILE A 254 -24.04 2.67 26.61
CA ILE A 254 -22.83 1.86 26.40
C ILE A 254 -22.99 0.45 26.99
N ARG A 255 -24.01 -0.33 26.59
CA ARG A 255 -24.09 -1.77 26.93
C ARG A 255 -24.82 -2.68 25.91
N ARG A 256 -25.02 -2.29 24.64
CA ARG A 256 -25.60 -3.22 23.65
C ARG A 256 -24.88 -3.21 22.30
N PRO A 257 -24.41 -4.37 21.80
CA PRO A 257 -23.84 -4.47 20.47
C PRO A 257 -24.94 -4.48 19.39
N HIS A 258 -24.72 -3.68 18.35
CA HIS A 258 -25.26 -3.82 16.99
C HIS A 258 -26.79 -3.72 16.79
N ARG A 259 -27.36 -2.51 16.89
CA ARG A 259 -28.59 -2.17 16.13
C ARG A 259 -28.23 -1.32 14.92
N ARG A 260 -28.59 -1.82 13.73
CA ARG A 260 -28.33 -1.28 12.37
C ARG A 260 -28.99 0.07 12.08
N ASP A 261 -29.84 0.57 12.97
CA ASP A 261 -30.68 1.76 12.72
C ASP A 261 -30.27 2.98 13.56
N GLN A 262 -29.13 2.94 14.25
CA GLN A 262 -28.61 4.15 14.88
C GLN A 262 -28.05 5.08 13.80
N ALA A 263 -28.67 6.24 13.66
CA ALA A 263 -28.17 7.34 12.85
C ALA A 263 -26.66 7.52 13.10
N PRO A 264 -25.85 7.77 12.06
CA PRO A 264 -24.42 7.95 12.23
C PRO A 264 -24.19 8.98 13.33
N LYS A 265 -23.48 8.58 14.40
CA LYS A 265 -23.05 9.51 15.45
C LYS A 265 -22.34 10.68 14.74
N VAL A 266 -22.83 11.89 15.00
CA VAL A 266 -22.30 13.14 14.42
C VAL A 266 -20.78 13.12 14.58
N ALA A 267 -20.06 13.25 13.46
CA ALA A 267 -18.62 13.31 13.48
C ALA A 267 -18.19 14.40 14.46
N GLN A 268 -17.29 14.09 15.39
CA GLN A 268 -16.80 15.09 16.32
C GLN A 268 -16.23 16.28 15.52
N PRO A 269 -16.56 17.52 15.89
CA PRO A 269 -16.02 18.70 15.22
C PRO A 269 -14.50 18.70 15.35
N TRP A 270 -13.84 18.60 14.20
CA TRP A 270 -12.37 18.55 14.10
C TRP A 270 -11.86 19.97 13.84
N SER A 271 -11.35 20.61 14.89
CA SER A 271 -10.64 21.89 14.74
C SER A 271 -9.17 21.61 14.45
N TRP A 272 -8.68 22.10 13.32
CA TRP A 272 -7.27 21.93 12.92
C TRP A 272 -6.49 23.25 12.96
N GLN A 273 -7.15 24.37 13.27
CA GLN A 273 -6.55 25.70 13.35
C GLN A 273 -6.99 26.40 14.64
N GLY A 274 -6.03 27.01 15.33
CA GLY A 274 -6.26 27.78 16.54
C GLY A 274 -6.64 29.23 16.27
N GLU A 275 -7.02 29.94 17.33
CA GLU A 275 -7.18 31.40 17.28
C GLU A 275 -5.80 32.09 17.20
N PRO A 276 -5.71 33.29 16.60
CA PRO A 276 -4.48 34.07 16.62
C PRO A 276 -4.03 34.43 18.04
N ILE A 277 -2.72 34.35 18.31
CA ILE A 277 -2.10 34.77 19.56
C ILE A 277 -1.00 35.79 19.29
N ALA A 278 -0.92 36.83 20.11
CA ALA A 278 0.15 37.82 20.02
C ALA A 278 1.45 37.25 20.58
N LEU A 279 2.52 37.24 19.77
CA LEU A 279 3.87 36.87 20.19
C LEU A 279 4.84 38.03 19.95
N VAL A 280 5.91 38.09 20.74
CA VAL A 280 6.95 39.12 20.65
C VAL A 280 8.21 38.53 20.07
N ALA A 281 8.77 39.17 19.04
CA ALA A 281 10.00 38.76 18.38
C ALA A 281 11.12 38.47 19.37
N ALA A 282 11.84 37.37 19.15
CA ALA A 282 12.97 36.92 19.97
C ALA A 282 12.64 36.64 21.46
N GLN A 283 11.36 36.66 21.85
CA GLN A 283 10.95 36.28 23.20
C GLN A 283 10.81 34.76 23.29
N PRO A 284 11.61 34.05 24.11
CA PRO A 284 11.45 32.62 24.32
C PRO A 284 10.17 32.35 25.11
N LEU A 285 9.34 31.43 24.62
CA LEU A 285 8.09 31.01 25.24
C LEU A 285 8.06 29.50 25.42
N PRO A 286 7.66 28.98 26.59
CA PRO A 286 7.51 27.54 26.76
C PRO A 286 6.47 27.00 25.78
N MET A 287 6.78 25.87 25.16
CA MET A 287 5.94 25.20 24.19
C MET A 287 5.74 23.74 24.60
N ARG A 288 4.49 23.28 24.53
CA ARG A 288 4.12 21.89 24.74
C ARG A 288 3.17 21.45 23.64
N VAL A 289 3.45 20.31 23.02
CA VAL A 289 2.56 19.69 22.03
C VAL A 289 2.30 18.27 22.47
N GLU A 290 1.04 17.86 22.52
CA GLU A 290 0.64 16.53 22.95
C GLU A 290 -0.23 15.90 21.87
N MET A 291 0.18 14.72 21.40
CA MET A 291 -0.61 13.90 20.48
C MET A 291 -0.97 12.59 21.19
N LYS A 292 -2.24 12.19 21.10
CA LYS A 292 -2.71 10.86 21.50
C LYS A 292 -3.36 10.18 20.34
N TYR A 293 -3.05 8.91 20.16
CA TYR A 293 -3.60 8.08 19.10
C TYR A 293 -4.01 6.72 19.66
N ARG A 294 -5.21 6.29 19.31
CA ARG A 294 -5.67 4.93 19.57
C ARG A 294 -6.56 4.45 18.44
N SER A 295 -6.21 3.34 17.82
CA SER A 295 -7.07 2.65 16.87
C SER A 295 -7.95 1.63 17.58
N VAL A 296 -9.27 1.78 17.41
CA VAL A 296 -10.29 0.87 17.94
C VAL A 296 -10.53 -0.30 16.99
N VAL A 297 -10.14 -0.14 15.71
CA VAL A 297 -10.31 -1.15 14.67
C VAL A 297 -8.97 -1.81 14.40
N ARG A 298 -8.92 -3.14 14.47
CA ARG A 298 -7.69 -3.93 14.30
C ARG A 298 -6.90 -3.58 13.03
N ASP A 299 -7.58 -3.14 11.97
CA ASP A 299 -7.02 -2.84 10.65
C ASP A 299 -7.37 -1.41 10.17
N SER A 300 -7.45 -0.41 11.06
CA SER A 300 -7.74 0.95 10.58
C SER A 300 -6.64 1.43 9.64
N ALA A 301 -6.97 1.66 8.37
CA ALA A 301 -6.10 2.34 7.39
C ALA A 301 -5.89 3.84 7.70
N ALA A 302 -6.18 4.29 8.93
CA ALA A 302 -5.95 5.65 9.35
C ALA A 302 -4.46 5.81 9.68
N VAL A 303 -3.82 6.75 8.99
CA VAL A 303 -2.43 7.13 9.25
C VAL A 303 -2.43 8.11 10.42
N PRO A 304 -1.87 7.76 11.59
CA PRO A 304 -1.58 8.76 12.61
C PRO A 304 -0.67 9.83 12.01
N ALA A 305 -0.97 11.10 12.24
CA ALA A 305 -0.15 12.18 11.76
C ALA A 305 -0.24 13.40 12.68
N VAL A 306 0.89 14.07 12.87
CA VAL A 306 0.98 15.36 13.56
C VAL A 306 2.02 16.21 12.84
N LEU A 307 1.52 17.26 12.21
CA LEU A 307 2.33 18.23 11.49
C LEU A 307 1.95 19.58 12.07
N LEU A 308 2.90 20.28 12.71
CA LEU A 308 2.60 21.56 13.35
C LEU A 308 3.06 22.73 12.47
N PHE A 309 2.08 23.50 12.03
CA PHE A 309 2.27 24.70 11.23
C PHE A 309 2.02 25.95 12.06
N TRP A 310 2.65 27.04 11.65
CA TRP A 310 2.31 28.38 12.07
C TRP A 310 2.18 29.32 10.87
N LYS A 311 1.39 30.38 11.03
CA LYS A 311 1.33 31.54 10.15
C LYS A 311 1.51 32.77 11.02
N GLY A 312 2.30 33.73 10.59
CA GLY A 312 2.59 34.93 11.39
C GLY A 312 2.75 36.18 10.52
N PRO A 313 3.15 37.31 11.12
CA PRO A 313 3.40 38.55 10.39
C PRO A 313 4.48 38.34 9.32
N ALA A 314 4.14 38.63 8.05
CA ALA A 314 5.00 38.40 6.89
C ALA A 314 5.51 36.95 6.72
N LEU A 315 4.88 35.98 7.39
CA LEU A 315 5.28 34.58 7.37
C LEU A 315 4.15 33.73 6.77
N PRO A 316 4.34 33.09 5.61
CA PRO A 316 3.34 32.17 5.07
C PRO A 316 3.14 30.98 6.02
N ARG A 317 2.01 30.28 5.88
CA ARG A 317 1.79 29.04 6.62
C ARG A 317 2.89 28.04 6.27
N GLN A 318 3.64 27.60 7.27
CA GLN A 318 4.71 26.63 7.11
C GLN A 318 4.90 25.81 8.39
N VAL A 319 5.57 24.66 8.28
CA VAL A 319 6.01 23.90 9.44
C VAL A 319 6.92 24.78 10.28
N ILE A 320 6.81 24.72 11.61
CA ILE A 320 7.67 25.51 12.49
C ILE A 320 9.13 25.10 12.26
N PRO A 321 10.01 26.03 11.84
CA PRO A 321 11.39 25.69 11.54
C PRO A 321 12.17 25.39 12.83
N SER A 322 13.13 24.48 12.75
CA SER A 322 13.97 24.10 13.91
C SER A 322 14.68 25.28 14.57
N GLN A 323 15.05 26.30 13.81
CA GLN A 323 15.66 27.54 14.31
C GLN A 323 14.76 28.34 15.27
N ALA A 324 13.44 28.13 15.22
CA ALA A 324 12.48 28.73 16.15
C ALA A 324 12.28 27.86 17.40
N LEU A 325 12.87 26.68 17.48
CA LEU A 325 12.69 25.71 18.54
C LEU A 325 13.99 25.51 19.34
N GLN A 326 13.87 25.44 20.66
CA GLN A 326 14.99 25.18 21.57
C GLN A 326 14.58 24.17 22.63
N GLY A 327 15.48 23.24 22.93
CA GLY A 327 15.37 22.29 24.03
C GLY A 327 16.40 22.57 25.11
N VAL A 328 16.52 21.63 26.05
CA VAL A 328 17.45 21.74 27.18
C VAL A 328 18.92 21.75 26.72
N GLU A 329 19.25 21.05 25.62
CA GLU A 329 20.65 20.83 25.21
C GLU A 329 20.94 21.26 23.76
N GLN A 330 19.94 21.41 22.89
CA GLN A 330 20.12 21.66 21.44
C GLN A 330 18.93 22.44 20.83
N ALA A 331 19.04 22.84 19.56
CA ALA A 331 17.95 23.41 18.75
C ALA A 331 16.91 22.34 18.33
N SER A 332 16.34 21.65 19.32
CA SER A 332 15.37 20.57 19.15
C SER A 332 14.45 20.49 20.37
N LEU A 333 13.21 20.06 20.18
CA LEU A 333 12.29 19.78 21.29
C LEU A 333 12.63 18.43 21.92
N GLN A 334 12.34 18.26 23.21
CA GLN A 334 12.33 16.94 23.83
C GLN A 334 11.00 16.25 23.52
N ALA A 335 11.05 15.08 22.90
CA ALA A 335 9.88 14.26 22.57
C ALA A 335 9.81 13.00 23.44
N ASP A 336 8.76 12.89 24.25
CA ASP A 336 8.48 11.74 25.10
C ASP A 336 7.40 10.86 24.46
N TYR A 337 7.80 9.73 23.91
CA TYR A 337 6.92 8.73 23.29
C TYR A 337 6.50 7.69 24.31
N ARG A 338 5.20 7.40 24.37
CA ARG A 338 4.62 6.36 25.24
C ARG A 338 3.75 5.40 24.45
N TRP A 339 3.97 4.10 24.61
CA TRP A 339 3.17 3.05 23.97
C TRP A 339 3.12 1.79 24.83
N GLN A 340 2.30 0.81 24.42
CA GLN A 340 2.23 -0.50 25.08
C GLN A 340 2.94 -1.55 24.24
N ALA A 341 3.86 -2.31 24.85
CA ALA A 341 4.50 -3.48 24.26
C ALA A 341 4.50 -4.63 25.27
N ASN A 342 4.07 -5.83 24.86
CA ASN A 342 3.99 -7.02 25.72
C ASN A 342 3.24 -6.79 27.05
N GLY A 343 2.22 -5.92 27.05
CA GLY A 343 1.44 -5.57 28.23
C GLY A 343 2.13 -4.63 29.22
N GLN A 344 3.27 -4.06 28.85
CA GLN A 344 4.01 -3.08 29.64
C GLN A 344 4.06 -1.73 28.91
N GLU A 345 3.93 -0.65 29.67
CA GLU A 345 4.18 0.71 29.17
C GLU A 345 5.67 0.86 28.84
N GLN A 346 5.93 1.39 27.66
CA GLN A 346 7.25 1.77 27.18
C GLN A 346 7.31 3.28 27.12
N LEU A 347 8.45 3.84 27.52
CA LEU A 347 8.77 5.27 27.42
C LEU A 347 10.07 5.43 26.65
N ARG A 348 10.07 6.31 25.65
CA ARG A 348 11.28 6.74 24.95
C ARG A 348 11.32 8.26 24.88
N THR A 349 12.40 8.84 25.36
CA THR A 349 12.69 10.26 25.25
C THR A 349 13.78 10.46 24.21
N GLN A 350 13.56 11.36 23.26
CA GLN A 350 14.54 11.68 22.21
C GLN A 350 14.41 13.13 21.74
N PRO A 351 15.49 13.73 21.21
CA PRO A 351 15.40 15.04 20.58
C PRO A 351 14.57 14.98 19.29
N SER A 352 13.85 16.06 19.01
CA SER A 352 12.98 16.21 17.84
C SER A 352 13.16 17.61 17.26
N ALA A 353 13.84 17.70 16.12
CA ALA A 353 14.13 18.99 15.48
C ALA A 353 12.88 19.70 14.90
N LYS A 354 11.80 18.96 14.69
CA LYS A 354 10.53 19.43 14.09
C LYS A 354 9.38 18.54 14.52
N ILE A 355 8.15 19.06 14.46
CA ILE A 355 6.91 18.29 14.63
C ILE A 355 6.26 18.13 13.25
N ASP A 356 6.70 17.12 12.51
CA ASP A 356 6.30 16.85 11.12
C ASP A 356 6.33 15.34 10.84
N PHE A 357 5.34 14.64 11.38
CA PHE A 357 5.28 13.18 11.37
C PHE A 357 3.98 12.68 10.75
N ALA A 358 4.09 11.74 9.81
CA ALA A 358 2.97 10.96 9.30
C ALA A 358 3.37 9.48 9.35
N TRP A 359 2.90 8.77 10.35
CA TRP A 359 3.26 7.39 10.62
C TRP A 359 2.47 6.47 9.70
N SER A 360 3.00 6.30 8.50
CA SER A 360 2.28 5.73 7.37
C SER A 360 2.42 4.20 7.26
N SER A 361 3.57 3.61 7.63
CA SER A 361 3.77 2.15 7.61
C SER A 361 3.12 1.46 8.83
N PRO A 362 3.43 0.20 9.16
CA PRO A 362 3.14 -0.38 10.47
C PRO A 362 4.34 -0.33 11.43
N ALA A 363 5.54 -0.04 10.92
CA ALA A 363 6.79 -0.42 11.55
C ALA A 363 7.20 0.37 12.80
N THR A 364 7.23 1.72 12.82
CA THR A 364 7.67 2.41 14.04
C THR A 364 7.10 3.80 14.31
N VAL A 365 6.76 4.11 15.57
CA VAL A 365 6.38 5.47 16.01
C VAL A 365 7.59 6.32 16.45
N ALA A 366 8.60 5.70 17.07
CA ALA A 366 9.83 6.34 17.55
C ALA A 366 11.07 5.54 17.11
N PRO A 367 11.86 5.99 16.12
CA PRO A 367 13.08 5.28 15.71
C PRO A 367 14.10 5.23 16.87
N HIS A 368 15.03 4.28 16.84
CA HIS A 368 16.08 4.20 17.87
C HIS A 368 17.05 5.39 17.80
N ASN A 369 17.41 5.76 16.57
CA ASN A 369 18.35 6.85 16.29
C ASN A 369 17.75 7.78 15.24
N PRO A 370 16.99 8.82 15.66
CA PRO A 370 16.34 9.73 14.72
C PRO A 370 17.35 10.50 13.85
N VAL A 371 18.54 10.81 14.37
CA VAL A 371 19.58 11.53 13.62
C VAL A 371 20.12 10.68 12.47
N LEU A 372 20.38 9.39 12.71
CA LEU A 372 20.78 8.47 11.65
C LEU A 372 19.68 8.29 10.61
N VAL A 373 18.43 8.13 11.03
CA VAL A 373 17.28 8.05 10.13
C VAL A 373 17.17 9.30 9.25
N ASP A 374 17.28 10.50 9.82
CA ASP A 374 17.25 11.76 9.08
C ASP A 374 18.39 11.83 8.03
N ARG A 375 19.60 11.38 8.36
CA ARG A 375 20.73 11.33 7.43
C ARG A 375 20.48 10.35 6.27
N LEU A 376 20.04 9.14 6.58
CA LEU A 376 19.72 8.11 5.58
C LEU A 376 18.61 8.58 4.66
N THR A 377 17.51 9.11 5.20
CA THR A 377 16.39 9.63 4.42
C THR A 377 16.78 10.84 3.59
N GLY A 378 17.59 11.76 4.12
CA GLY A 378 18.11 12.90 3.38
C GLY A 378 18.95 12.48 2.16
N ARG A 379 19.86 11.52 2.35
CA ARG A 379 20.67 10.97 1.25
C ARG A 379 19.82 10.20 0.24
N MET A 380 18.89 9.38 0.71
CA MET A 380 17.97 8.62 -0.13
C MET A 380 17.12 9.56 -0.99
N PHE A 381 16.63 10.67 -0.42
CA PHE A 381 15.89 11.69 -1.15
C PHE A 381 16.75 12.39 -2.21
N GLU A 382 18.00 12.75 -1.87
CA GLU A 382 18.94 13.31 -2.83
C GLU A 382 19.13 12.36 -4.02
N LEU A 383 19.38 11.07 -3.79
CA LEU A 383 19.56 10.10 -4.87
C LEU A 383 18.28 9.86 -5.68
N ALA A 384 17.13 9.72 -5.00
CA ALA A 384 15.84 9.46 -5.64
C ALA A 384 15.33 10.65 -6.48
N THR A 385 15.83 11.86 -6.24
CA THR A 385 15.45 13.07 -7.00
C THR A 385 16.51 13.54 -8.00
N ARG A 386 17.62 12.80 -8.15
CA ARG A 386 18.64 13.11 -9.17
C ARG A 386 18.11 12.86 -10.58
N ALA A 387 18.46 13.76 -11.51
CA ALA A 387 18.04 13.69 -12.90
C ALA A 387 18.31 12.32 -13.54
N ALA A 388 19.52 11.77 -13.40
CA ALA A 388 19.88 10.48 -13.99
C ALA A 388 19.00 9.30 -13.51
N TYR A 389 18.62 9.28 -12.23
CA TYR A 389 17.74 8.24 -11.71
C TYR A 389 16.30 8.44 -12.21
N LEU A 390 15.82 9.68 -12.24
CA LEU A 390 14.50 10.01 -12.79
C LEU A 390 14.40 9.69 -14.29
N ASP A 391 15.47 9.93 -15.05
CA ASP A 391 15.56 9.57 -16.48
C ASP A 391 15.49 8.04 -16.66
N ALA A 392 16.20 7.27 -15.82
CA ALA A 392 16.12 5.81 -15.82
C ALA A 392 14.71 5.31 -15.47
N CYS A 393 14.03 5.96 -14.51
CA CYS A 393 12.64 5.64 -14.19
C CYS A 393 11.70 5.91 -15.37
N GLN A 394 11.86 7.05 -16.04
CA GLN A 394 10.99 7.44 -17.16
C GLN A 394 11.20 6.54 -18.39
N ALA A 395 12.41 6.01 -18.54
CA ALA A 395 12.75 5.01 -19.55
C ALA A 395 12.33 3.59 -19.16
N ALA A 396 11.63 3.40 -18.03
CA ALA A 396 11.23 2.11 -17.47
C ALA A 396 12.41 1.15 -17.20
N GLN A 397 13.62 1.70 -16.99
CA GLN A 397 14.83 0.93 -16.63
C GLN A 397 14.95 0.73 -15.12
N ALA A 398 14.23 1.54 -14.34
CA ALA A 398 14.11 1.43 -12.89
C ALA A 398 12.69 1.80 -12.48
N THR A 399 12.24 1.33 -11.32
CA THR A 399 10.98 1.79 -10.72
C THR A 399 11.28 2.84 -9.67
N HIS A 400 10.46 3.90 -9.62
CA HIS A 400 10.71 5.00 -8.72
C HIS A 400 10.44 4.61 -7.26
N LEU A 401 11.44 4.77 -6.39
CA LEU A 401 11.39 4.38 -4.98
C LEU A 401 10.11 4.82 -4.26
N TYR A 402 9.76 6.11 -4.33
CA TYR A 402 8.59 6.66 -3.61
C TYR A 402 7.24 6.31 -4.23
N LEU A 403 7.19 5.70 -5.42
CA LEU A 403 5.95 5.19 -6.00
C LEU A 403 5.72 3.71 -5.62
N GLU A 404 6.78 2.98 -5.29
CA GLU A 404 6.76 1.56 -4.95
C GLU A 404 6.83 1.27 -3.45
N ASP A 405 7.83 1.84 -2.76
CA ASP A 405 8.08 1.54 -1.36
C ASP A 405 7.42 2.55 -0.43
N LEU A 406 6.31 2.11 0.16
CA LEU A 406 5.58 2.85 1.18
C LEU A 406 6.44 3.20 2.40
N ALA A 407 7.37 2.33 2.81
CA ALA A 407 8.22 2.58 3.98
C ALA A 407 9.19 3.75 3.73
N ALA A 408 9.69 3.89 2.50
CA ALA A 408 10.59 4.96 2.13
C ALA A 408 9.94 6.36 2.22
N THR A 409 8.61 6.44 2.09
CA THR A 409 7.85 7.72 2.15
C THR A 409 7.55 8.19 3.58
N GLU A 410 7.60 7.30 4.57
CA GLU A 410 7.20 7.60 5.96
C GLU A 410 8.07 8.68 6.61
N TYR A 411 9.35 8.69 6.28
CA TYR A 411 10.36 9.58 6.88
C TYR A 411 10.59 10.86 6.09
N LEU A 412 9.93 11.02 4.94
CA LEU A 412 9.97 12.30 4.24
C LEU A 412 9.28 13.35 5.09
N ASP A 413 9.90 14.50 5.26
CA ASP A 413 9.23 15.64 5.87
C ASP A 413 8.34 16.38 4.86
N SER A 414 7.54 17.33 5.34
CA SER A 414 6.66 18.12 4.49
C SER A 414 7.43 18.87 3.41
N LYS A 415 8.66 19.32 3.68
CA LYS A 415 9.48 20.02 2.67
C LYS A 415 9.87 19.06 1.55
N GLN A 416 10.35 17.87 1.88
CA GLN A 416 10.71 16.83 0.91
C GLN A 416 9.48 16.34 0.14
N ARG A 417 8.34 16.14 0.81
CA ARG A 417 7.07 15.78 0.16
C ARG A 417 6.65 16.83 -0.87
N ARG A 418 6.71 18.11 -0.50
CA ARG A 418 6.41 19.23 -1.42
C ARG A 418 7.38 19.27 -2.59
N GLN A 419 8.69 19.19 -2.34
CA GLN A 419 9.72 19.21 -3.39
C GLN A 419 9.53 18.07 -4.40
N PHE A 420 9.21 16.87 -3.92
CA PHE A 420 8.94 15.73 -4.81
C PHE A 420 7.68 15.94 -5.65
N LEU A 421 6.58 16.42 -5.05
CA LEU A 421 5.36 16.71 -5.79
C LEU A 421 5.54 17.86 -6.78
N GLU A 422 6.29 18.91 -6.43
CA GLU A 422 6.66 19.99 -7.35
C GLU A 422 7.44 19.44 -8.55
N LEU A 423 8.40 18.55 -8.30
CA LEU A 423 9.16 17.87 -9.34
C LEU A 423 8.26 17.06 -10.28
N LEU A 424 7.33 16.27 -9.74
CA LEU A 424 6.35 15.52 -10.54
C LEU A 424 5.38 16.44 -11.32
N ASN A 425 4.86 17.48 -10.67
CA ASN A 425 3.86 18.38 -11.26
C ASN A 425 4.44 19.36 -12.28
N THR A 426 5.75 19.59 -12.31
CA THR A 426 6.36 20.58 -13.21
C THR A 426 7.32 19.94 -14.20
N SER A 427 8.38 19.31 -13.69
CA SER A 427 9.53 18.88 -14.50
C SER A 427 9.50 17.42 -14.94
N ARG A 428 8.73 16.57 -14.26
CA ARG A 428 8.70 15.10 -14.44
C ARG A 428 7.28 14.54 -14.54
N ARG A 429 6.38 15.25 -15.21
CA ARG A 429 4.97 14.84 -15.38
C ARG A 429 4.81 13.46 -16.01
N GLU A 430 5.70 13.08 -16.94
CA GLU A 430 5.67 11.77 -17.56
C GLU A 430 5.84 10.63 -16.56
N LEU A 431 6.65 10.81 -15.49
CA LEU A 431 6.76 9.80 -14.43
C LEU A 431 5.44 9.62 -13.69
N LEU A 432 4.75 10.74 -13.42
CA LEU A 432 3.41 10.69 -12.84
C LEU A 432 2.48 9.96 -13.80
N PHE A 433 2.45 10.32 -15.09
CA PHE A 433 1.54 9.73 -16.08
C PHE A 433 1.80 8.25 -16.38
N GLN A 434 3.01 7.75 -16.14
CA GLN A 434 3.30 6.31 -16.25
C GLN A 434 2.86 5.52 -15.01
N ALA A 435 2.49 6.20 -13.92
CA ALA A 435 2.13 5.54 -12.67
C ALA A 435 0.82 4.75 -12.80
N SER A 436 0.76 3.57 -12.18
CA SER A 436 -0.47 2.80 -12.05
C SER A 436 -1.45 3.48 -11.09
N PRO A 437 -2.76 3.12 -11.15
CA PRO A 437 -3.72 3.62 -10.18
C PRO A 437 -3.31 3.30 -8.72
N GLU A 438 -2.71 2.14 -8.45
CA GLU A 438 -2.24 1.76 -7.11
C GLU A 438 -1.09 2.65 -6.64
N GLN A 439 -0.11 2.93 -7.51
CA GLN A 439 0.98 3.85 -7.21
C GLN A 439 0.44 5.27 -6.96
N LEU A 440 -0.58 5.70 -7.70
CA LEU A 440 -1.25 6.98 -7.48
C LEU A 440 -1.98 7.05 -6.13
N LEU A 441 -2.68 5.98 -5.76
CA LEU A 441 -3.31 5.87 -4.44
C LEU A 441 -2.27 5.98 -3.34
N HIS A 442 -1.12 5.31 -3.47
CA HIS A 442 -0.02 5.40 -2.53
C HIS A 442 0.55 6.82 -2.46
N LEU A 443 0.81 7.44 -3.61
CA LEU A 443 1.28 8.82 -3.69
C LEU A 443 0.32 9.77 -2.95
N TYR A 444 -0.98 9.72 -3.25
CA TYR A 444 -1.96 10.59 -2.62
C TYR A 444 -2.10 10.32 -1.12
N ASP A 445 -2.16 9.05 -0.68
CA ASP A 445 -2.29 8.71 0.74
C ASP A 445 -1.15 9.29 1.59
N ARG A 446 0.09 9.27 1.07
CA ARG A 446 1.28 9.65 1.82
C ARG A 446 1.65 11.12 1.69
N PHE A 447 1.52 11.69 0.49
CA PHE A 447 1.99 13.04 0.23
C PHE A 447 0.94 14.12 0.54
N ARG A 448 -0.32 13.74 0.76
CA ARG A 448 -1.35 14.69 1.24
C ARG A 448 -1.05 15.26 2.64
N PHE A 449 -0.13 14.67 3.41
CA PHE A 449 0.29 15.20 4.70
C PHE A 449 1.36 16.29 4.51
N GLY A 450 0.96 17.57 4.67
CA GLY A 450 1.85 18.73 4.61
C GLY A 450 2.14 19.26 3.20
N ALA A 451 1.57 18.63 2.18
CA ALA A 451 1.56 19.08 0.80
C ALA A 451 0.17 18.84 0.17
N GLU A 452 -0.91 19.10 0.92
CA GLU A 452 -2.29 18.77 0.58
C GLU A 452 -2.69 19.20 -0.84
N GLU A 453 -2.45 20.48 -1.18
CA GLU A 453 -2.76 21.07 -2.49
C GLU A 453 -1.98 20.41 -3.62
N LEU A 454 -0.65 20.32 -3.48
CA LEU A 454 0.21 19.73 -4.50
C LEU A 454 -0.07 18.24 -4.74
N ALA A 455 -0.47 17.51 -3.68
CA ALA A 455 -0.87 16.12 -3.77
C ALA A 455 -2.21 15.98 -4.52
N LEU A 456 -3.14 16.90 -4.29
CA LEU A 456 -4.40 16.98 -5.03
C LEU A 456 -4.17 17.35 -6.50
N ASP A 457 -3.25 18.28 -6.77
CA ASP A 457 -2.84 18.66 -8.13
C ASP A 457 -2.22 17.48 -8.89
N ALA A 458 -1.33 16.72 -8.24
CA ALA A 458 -0.73 15.53 -8.83
C ALA A 458 -1.79 14.45 -9.12
N LEU A 459 -2.71 14.23 -8.17
CA LEU A 459 -3.83 13.32 -8.36
C LEU A 459 -4.70 13.73 -9.56
N GLY A 460 -5.09 15.00 -9.61
CA GLY A 460 -5.93 15.56 -10.66
C GLY A 460 -5.27 15.54 -12.04
N ALA A 461 -3.99 15.92 -12.13
CA ALA A 461 -3.23 15.90 -13.38
C ALA A 461 -3.09 14.47 -13.93
N TRP A 462 -2.82 13.48 -13.06
CA TRP A 462 -2.82 12.08 -13.48
C TRP A 462 -4.17 11.65 -14.02
N MET A 463 -5.26 12.00 -13.33
CA MET A 463 -6.61 11.61 -13.74
C MET A 463 -7.00 12.24 -15.07
N GLN A 464 -6.68 13.51 -15.30
CA GLN A 464 -6.91 14.17 -16.59
C GLN A 464 -6.14 13.50 -17.73
N ALA A 465 -4.87 13.13 -17.50
CA ALA A 465 -4.07 12.39 -18.49
C ALA A 465 -4.66 10.99 -18.79
N HIS A 466 -5.43 10.43 -17.85
CA HIS A 466 -6.10 9.13 -17.97
C HIS A 466 -7.63 9.26 -17.98
N ALA A 467 -8.16 10.35 -18.54
CA ALA A 467 -9.60 10.60 -18.58
C ALA A 467 -10.37 9.43 -19.19
N ASP A 468 -9.76 8.77 -20.18
CA ASP A 468 -10.30 7.63 -20.92
C ASP A 468 -9.78 6.26 -20.44
N LEU A 469 -9.59 6.08 -19.13
CA LEU A 469 -9.11 4.82 -18.57
C LEU A 469 -9.91 3.61 -19.09
N THR A 470 -9.21 2.62 -19.63
CA THR A 470 -9.78 1.36 -20.10
C THR A 470 -9.66 0.31 -18.99
N PRO A 471 -10.71 -0.48 -18.70
CA PRO A 471 -10.62 -1.47 -17.64
C PRO A 471 -9.82 -2.69 -18.08
N THR A 472 -9.21 -3.33 -17.10
CA THR A 472 -8.67 -4.68 -17.25
C THR A 472 -9.81 -5.69 -17.20
N ILE A 473 -9.78 -6.64 -18.13
CA ILE A 473 -10.73 -7.75 -18.18
C ILE A 473 -10.32 -8.79 -17.14
N THR A 474 -11.08 -8.90 -16.05
CA THR A 474 -10.78 -9.79 -14.92
C THR A 474 -12.00 -10.48 -14.35
N THR A 475 -11.78 -11.50 -13.51
CA THR A 475 -12.84 -12.19 -12.77
C THR A 475 -13.37 -11.38 -11.58
N ASN A 476 -12.65 -10.33 -11.16
CA ASN A 476 -13.04 -9.44 -10.07
C ASN A 476 -12.96 -7.97 -10.52
N PHE A 477 -13.92 -7.57 -11.34
CA PHE A 477 -13.96 -6.23 -11.93
C PHE A 477 -13.82 -5.11 -10.89
N TYR A 478 -14.51 -5.22 -9.74
CA TYR A 478 -14.41 -4.19 -8.69
C TYR A 478 -12.98 -4.08 -8.16
N ARG A 479 -12.36 -5.20 -7.77
CA ARG A 479 -11.01 -5.20 -7.20
C ARG A 479 -10.01 -4.55 -8.16
N ASP A 480 -10.06 -4.95 -9.42
CA ASP A 480 -9.00 -4.62 -10.37
C ASP A 480 -9.25 -3.31 -11.12
N ASN A 481 -10.50 -2.80 -11.14
CA ASN A 481 -10.84 -1.58 -11.90
C ASN A 481 -11.45 -0.45 -11.07
N ARG A 482 -11.88 -0.71 -9.82
CA ARG A 482 -12.69 0.24 -9.04
C ARG A 482 -12.25 0.45 -7.60
N GLN A 483 -11.65 -0.56 -6.98
CA GLN A 483 -11.27 -0.52 -5.56
C GLN A 483 -10.33 0.64 -5.27
N VAL A 484 -9.44 0.97 -6.19
CA VAL A 484 -8.51 2.09 -6.05
C VAL A 484 -9.24 3.43 -5.92
N TYR A 485 -10.25 3.70 -6.77
CA TYR A 485 -11.05 4.93 -6.73
C TYR A 485 -11.95 4.99 -5.50
N TRP A 486 -12.43 3.85 -5.04
CA TRP A 486 -13.12 3.77 -3.77
C TRP A 486 -12.20 4.11 -2.58
N ARG A 487 -10.95 3.65 -2.57
CA ARG A 487 -9.95 4.01 -1.56
C ARG A 487 -9.57 5.49 -1.64
N LEU A 488 -9.39 6.03 -2.85
CA LEU A 488 -9.17 7.46 -3.05
C LEU A 488 -10.36 8.28 -2.52
N ALA A 489 -11.60 7.84 -2.75
CA ALA A 489 -12.78 8.50 -2.23
C ALA A 489 -12.80 8.54 -0.69
N LYS A 490 -12.33 7.47 -0.04
CA LYS A 490 -12.13 7.44 1.41
C LYS A 490 -11.12 8.51 1.87
N LEU A 491 -9.98 8.61 1.20
CA LEU A 491 -8.93 9.58 1.53
C LEU A 491 -9.38 11.02 1.26
N LEU A 492 -10.07 11.26 0.15
CA LEU A 492 -10.62 12.57 -0.19
C LEU A 492 -11.69 13.00 0.83
N ASN A 493 -12.53 12.07 1.30
CA ASN A 493 -13.49 12.36 2.37
C ASN A 493 -12.85 12.68 3.71
N GLN A 494 -11.57 12.41 3.92
CA GLN A 494 -10.86 12.84 5.14
C GLN A 494 -10.32 14.27 5.05
N GLN A 495 -10.32 14.89 3.86
CA GLN A 495 -9.92 16.28 3.66
C GLN A 495 -11.05 17.27 4.02
N PRO A 496 -10.72 18.57 4.24
CA PRO A 496 -11.72 19.64 4.29
C PRO A 496 -12.61 19.68 3.06
N GLU A 497 -13.82 20.21 3.21
CA GLU A 497 -14.81 20.26 2.13
C GLU A 497 -14.36 21.09 0.93
N ASP A 498 -13.60 22.16 1.15
CA ASP A 498 -13.10 23.00 0.07
C ASP A 498 -12.17 22.22 -0.88
N TYR A 499 -11.31 21.33 -0.37
CA TYR A 499 -10.49 20.45 -1.20
C TYR A 499 -11.34 19.46 -2.01
N GLN A 500 -12.44 18.96 -1.43
CA GLN A 500 -13.34 18.05 -2.12
C GLN A 500 -14.10 18.77 -3.25
N ARG A 501 -14.49 20.03 -3.00
CA ARG A 501 -15.14 20.90 -4.00
C ARG A 501 -14.16 21.25 -5.11
N GLN A 502 -12.97 21.72 -4.77
CA GLN A 502 -11.89 22.03 -5.70
C GLN A 502 -11.56 20.83 -6.59
N PHE A 503 -11.50 19.62 -6.02
CA PHE A 503 -11.26 18.41 -6.81
C PHE A 503 -12.34 18.18 -7.89
N ALA A 504 -13.61 18.36 -7.53
CA ALA A 504 -14.71 18.22 -8.47
C ALA A 504 -14.71 19.34 -9.53
N GLU A 505 -14.43 20.58 -9.13
CA GLU A 505 -14.41 21.74 -10.02
C GLU A 505 -13.25 21.69 -11.03
N LEU A 506 -12.07 21.25 -10.61
CA LEU A 506 -10.86 21.30 -11.44
C LEU A 506 -10.63 20.03 -12.27
N TYR A 507 -11.06 18.85 -11.80
CA TYR A 507 -10.61 17.58 -12.40
C TYR A 507 -11.74 16.64 -12.85
N LEU A 508 -13.01 16.99 -12.67
CA LEU A 508 -14.11 16.15 -13.19
C LEU A 508 -14.26 16.25 -14.70
N GLU A 509 -13.90 17.39 -15.29
CA GLU A 509 -14.10 17.71 -16.70
C GLU A 509 -12.77 18.14 -17.34
N THR A 510 -12.48 17.65 -18.54
CA THR A 510 -11.33 18.13 -19.33
C THR A 510 -11.65 19.49 -19.97
N GLU A 511 -10.63 20.21 -20.45
CA GLU A 511 -10.85 21.47 -21.19
C GLU A 511 -11.74 21.28 -22.44
N ALA A 512 -11.76 20.08 -23.00
CA ALA A 512 -12.61 19.71 -24.14
C ALA A 512 -14.01 19.24 -23.74
N GLY A 513 -14.39 19.30 -22.46
CA GLY A 513 -15.73 18.96 -21.96
C GLY A 513 -15.98 17.48 -21.70
N HIS A 514 -14.95 16.63 -21.79
CA HIS A 514 -15.09 15.20 -21.50
C HIS A 514 -15.07 14.97 -19.98
N CYS A 515 -15.94 14.09 -19.50
CA CYS A 515 -15.84 13.58 -18.14
C CYS A 515 -14.52 12.79 -17.95
N VAL A 516 -13.83 13.04 -16.84
CA VAL A 516 -12.64 12.32 -16.42
C VAL A 516 -13.06 11.12 -15.59
N LEU A 517 -13.04 9.91 -16.17
CA LEU A 517 -13.60 8.71 -15.54
C LEU A 517 -13.00 8.39 -14.16
N PRO A 518 -11.67 8.40 -13.94
CA PRO A 518 -11.09 8.19 -12.61
C PRO A 518 -11.62 9.17 -11.54
N ALA A 519 -11.79 10.45 -11.90
CA ALA A 519 -12.32 11.47 -11.00
C ALA A 519 -13.81 11.22 -10.71
N ALA A 520 -14.59 10.91 -11.75
CA ALA A 520 -16.01 10.58 -11.63
C ALA A 520 -16.26 9.35 -10.75
N TYR A 521 -15.46 8.28 -10.88
CA TYR A 521 -15.57 7.10 -10.01
C TYR A 521 -15.25 7.45 -8.56
N THR A 522 -14.19 8.23 -8.33
CA THR A 522 -13.79 8.70 -7.00
C THR A 522 -14.91 9.53 -6.36
N LEU A 523 -15.50 10.47 -7.09
CA LEU A 523 -16.63 11.27 -6.64
C LEU A 523 -17.90 10.44 -6.40
N GLY A 524 -18.21 9.49 -7.29
CA GLY A 524 -19.34 8.59 -7.12
C GLY A 524 -19.27 7.79 -5.82
N TYR A 525 -18.12 7.18 -5.51
CA TYR A 525 -17.92 6.49 -4.23
C TYR A 525 -17.93 7.45 -3.03
N ARG A 526 -17.42 8.68 -3.20
CA ARG A 526 -17.44 9.72 -2.15
C ARG A 526 -18.87 10.05 -1.74
N HIS A 527 -19.72 10.36 -2.72
CA HIS A 527 -21.13 10.68 -2.54
C HIS A 527 -21.92 9.48 -2.00
N ALA A 528 -21.64 8.26 -2.48
CA ALA A 528 -22.24 7.05 -1.93
C ALA A 528 -21.93 6.86 -0.45
N ALA A 529 -20.68 7.05 -0.04
CA ALA A 529 -20.29 6.92 1.36
C ALA A 529 -20.81 8.06 2.25
N ALA A 530 -20.92 9.27 1.72
CA ALA A 530 -21.49 10.42 2.42
C ALA A 530 -23.03 10.38 2.50
N GLY A 531 -23.70 9.43 1.84
CA GLY A 531 -25.17 9.38 1.77
C GLY A 531 -25.77 10.43 0.83
N THR A 532 -24.96 11.06 -0.03
CA THR A 532 -25.36 12.12 -0.98
C THR A 532 -25.31 11.64 -2.44
N LEU A 533 -25.47 10.33 -2.69
CA LEU A 533 -25.45 9.75 -4.05
C LEU A 533 -26.55 10.33 -4.96
N SER A 534 -27.69 10.72 -4.39
CA SER A 534 -28.77 11.39 -5.15
C SER A 534 -28.31 12.71 -5.75
N GLU A 535 -27.48 13.49 -5.05
CA GLU A 535 -26.92 14.76 -5.54
C GLU A 535 -25.96 14.49 -6.70
N TRP A 536 -25.12 13.48 -6.59
CA TRP A 536 -24.22 13.06 -7.67
C TRP A 536 -24.99 12.63 -8.92
N ILE A 537 -26.03 11.81 -8.75
CA ILE A 537 -26.89 11.39 -9.87
C ILE A 537 -27.60 12.59 -10.51
N ALA A 538 -28.04 13.56 -9.70
CA ALA A 538 -28.67 14.79 -10.20
C ALA A 538 -27.68 15.66 -11.00
N LEU A 539 -26.44 15.78 -10.54
CA LEU A 539 -25.37 16.47 -11.26
C LEU A 539 -25.10 15.80 -12.62
N LEU A 540 -24.90 14.48 -12.64
CA LEU A 540 -24.68 13.73 -13.87
C LEU A 540 -25.84 13.87 -14.84
N LYS A 541 -27.08 13.83 -14.34
CA LYS A 541 -28.27 14.05 -15.16
C LYS A 541 -28.28 15.46 -15.76
N THR A 542 -28.03 16.48 -14.94
CA THR A 542 -28.00 17.88 -15.40
C THR A 542 -26.97 18.07 -16.51
N LYS A 543 -25.76 17.51 -16.34
CA LYS A 543 -24.70 17.52 -17.36
C LYS A 543 -25.11 16.79 -18.63
N LEU A 544 -25.73 15.62 -18.51
CA LEU A 544 -26.28 14.88 -19.66
C LEU A 544 -27.49 15.57 -20.30
N ASP A 545 -28.14 16.53 -19.66
CA ASP A 545 -29.22 17.31 -20.26
C ASP A 545 -28.69 18.59 -20.97
N GLU A 546 -27.39 18.90 -20.85
CA GLU A 546 -26.76 20.07 -21.51
C GLU A 546 -26.73 19.89 -23.04
N PRO A 547 -27.33 20.82 -23.84
CA PRO A 547 -27.35 20.70 -25.30
C PRO A 547 -25.97 20.81 -25.96
N SER A 548 -25.00 21.41 -25.27
CA SER A 548 -23.62 21.54 -25.73
C SER A 548 -22.83 20.22 -25.66
N LEU A 549 -23.31 19.23 -24.89
CA LEU A 549 -22.61 17.97 -24.69
C LEU A 549 -22.95 16.98 -25.82
N THR A 550 -22.14 17.00 -26.88
CA THR A 550 -22.41 16.24 -28.12
C THR A 550 -21.44 15.08 -28.33
N SER A 551 -21.93 14.02 -28.98
CA SER A 551 -21.15 12.87 -29.46
C SER A 551 -20.09 12.36 -28.47
N GLU A 552 -18.80 12.49 -28.79
CA GLU A 552 -17.65 12.01 -28.00
C GLU A 552 -17.56 12.63 -26.61
N GLN A 553 -17.94 13.90 -26.44
CA GLN A 553 -17.90 14.57 -25.14
C GLN A 553 -18.85 13.89 -24.15
N ARG A 554 -19.97 13.37 -24.65
CA ARG A 554 -21.04 12.74 -23.86
C ARG A 554 -20.70 11.33 -23.39
N VAL A 555 -19.81 10.63 -24.09
CA VAL A 555 -19.47 9.21 -23.84
C VAL A 555 -19.09 8.96 -22.37
N ASN A 556 -18.10 9.66 -21.84
CA ASN A 556 -17.62 9.40 -20.48
C ASN A 556 -18.63 9.81 -19.41
N TRP A 557 -19.47 10.81 -19.67
CA TRP A 557 -20.56 11.19 -18.77
C TRP A 557 -21.60 10.05 -18.66
N LEU A 558 -21.90 9.37 -19.76
CA LEU A 558 -22.78 8.19 -19.75
C LEU A 558 -22.14 7.00 -19.01
N ILE A 559 -20.84 6.76 -19.18
CA ILE A 559 -20.12 5.72 -18.42
C ILE A 559 -20.11 6.05 -16.91
N ALA A 560 -19.86 7.30 -16.54
CA ALA A 560 -19.97 7.74 -15.14
C ALA A 560 -21.39 7.55 -14.59
N ARG A 561 -22.42 7.80 -15.41
CA ARG A 561 -23.82 7.56 -15.05
C ARG A 561 -24.16 6.08 -14.90
N ALA A 562 -23.54 5.21 -15.70
CA ALA A 562 -23.62 3.76 -15.56
C ALA A 562 -23.07 3.34 -14.19
N GLN A 563 -21.85 3.78 -13.84
CA GLN A 563 -21.24 3.48 -12.54
C GLN A 563 -22.09 4.00 -11.37
N ALA A 564 -22.66 5.21 -11.47
CA ALA A 564 -23.55 5.73 -10.44
C ALA A 564 -24.79 4.84 -10.22
N ALA A 565 -25.29 4.18 -11.28
CA ALA A 565 -26.37 3.21 -11.16
C ALA A 565 -25.93 1.89 -10.50
N GLU A 566 -24.70 1.45 -10.77
CA GLU A 566 -24.11 0.22 -10.20
C GLU A 566 -23.94 0.30 -8.67
N ILE A 567 -23.62 1.49 -8.16
CA ILE A 567 -23.42 1.75 -6.73
C ILE A 567 -24.71 2.20 -6.00
N ASN A 568 -25.80 2.46 -6.75
CA ASN A 568 -27.08 2.85 -6.18
C ASN A 568 -27.76 1.69 -5.43
N GLY A 569 -28.28 1.96 -4.22
CA GLY A 569 -28.97 0.97 -3.38
C GLY A 569 -28.05 0.11 -2.50
N ARG A 570 -26.82 0.56 -2.24
CA ARG A 570 -25.86 -0.10 -1.34
C ARG A 570 -25.84 0.50 0.06
N PRO A 571 -25.52 -0.31 1.09
CA PRO A 571 -25.14 0.25 2.39
C PRO A 571 -23.95 1.20 2.21
N THR A 572 -24.05 2.38 2.82
CA THR A 572 -23.07 3.48 2.77
C THR A 572 -21.75 3.16 3.48
N GLU A 573 -21.64 1.99 4.12
CA GLU A 573 -20.43 1.56 4.81
C GLU A 573 -19.31 1.22 3.82
N TYR A 574 -18.22 1.98 3.90
CA TYR A 574 -16.95 1.76 3.20
C TYR A 574 -16.53 0.26 3.13
N ARG A 575 -16.76 -0.53 4.19
CA ARG A 575 -16.32 -1.95 4.24
C ARG A 575 -17.09 -2.93 3.34
N ARG A 576 -18.21 -2.56 2.70
CA ARG A 576 -19.14 -3.52 2.08
C ARG A 576 -19.44 -3.33 0.58
N LEU A 577 -18.64 -2.54 -0.13
CA LEU A 577 -18.92 -2.25 -1.55
C LEU A 577 -18.59 -3.39 -2.54
N GLY A 578 -18.11 -4.56 -2.10
CA GLY A 578 -17.72 -5.70 -2.96
C GLY A 578 -18.85 -6.48 -3.65
N GLY A 579 -20.00 -5.88 -3.96
CA GLY A 579 -21.14 -6.59 -4.55
C GLY A 579 -21.71 -5.95 -5.82
N GLU A 580 -20.93 -5.17 -6.59
CA GLU A 580 -21.40 -4.23 -7.63
C GLU A 580 -22.46 -4.83 -8.53
N ARG A 581 -23.59 -4.10 -8.69
CA ARG A 581 -24.60 -4.49 -9.68
C ARG A 581 -24.10 -3.99 -11.02
N LEU A 582 -22.98 -4.54 -11.48
CA LEU A 582 -22.19 -4.02 -12.60
C LEU A 582 -23.03 -3.84 -13.88
N LEU A 583 -24.16 -4.54 -14.01
CA LEU A 583 -25.06 -4.46 -15.16
C LEU A 583 -26.27 -3.55 -14.94
N SER A 584 -26.44 -2.93 -13.77
CA SER A 584 -27.52 -1.95 -13.51
C SER A 584 -27.37 -0.67 -14.34
N GLY A 585 -26.18 -0.37 -14.84
CA GLY A 585 -25.91 0.76 -15.73
C GLY A 585 -25.85 0.41 -17.23
N LYS A 586 -26.23 -0.81 -17.63
CA LYS A 586 -25.98 -1.32 -19.00
C LYS A 586 -26.54 -0.43 -20.11
N ASP A 587 -27.71 0.17 -19.91
CA ASP A 587 -28.38 0.96 -20.96
C ASP A 587 -27.57 2.22 -21.29
N TRP A 588 -26.94 2.82 -20.28
CA TRP A 588 -26.03 3.96 -20.47
C TRP A 588 -24.74 3.57 -21.20
N LEU A 589 -24.23 2.36 -20.97
CA LEU A 589 -23.07 1.85 -21.72
C LEU A 589 -23.42 1.62 -23.19
N VAL A 590 -24.60 1.04 -23.46
CA VAL A 590 -25.11 0.87 -24.83
C VAL A 590 -25.28 2.23 -25.52
N GLU A 591 -25.90 3.20 -24.86
CA GLU A 591 -26.04 4.57 -25.38
C GLU A 591 -24.67 5.18 -25.66
N SER A 592 -23.72 5.09 -24.72
CA SER A 592 -22.38 5.65 -24.87
C SER A 592 -21.66 5.10 -26.10
N ARG A 593 -21.87 3.81 -26.41
CA ARG A 593 -21.30 3.15 -27.59
C ARG A 593 -21.95 3.62 -28.88
N LEU A 594 -23.27 3.81 -28.88
CA LEU A 594 -24.02 4.24 -30.06
C LEU A 594 -23.65 5.66 -30.50
N ILE A 595 -23.35 6.54 -29.55
CA ILE A 595 -22.98 7.94 -29.85
C ILE A 595 -21.48 8.15 -30.06
N ALA A 596 -20.65 7.18 -29.70
CA ALA A 596 -19.22 7.24 -29.95
C ALA A 596 -18.97 7.19 -31.47
N GLU A 597 -18.25 8.17 -31.99
CA GLU A 597 -17.89 8.31 -33.40
C GLU A 597 -16.54 7.67 -33.68
N ASN A 598 -15.62 7.72 -32.71
CA ASN A 598 -14.28 7.20 -32.82
C ASN A 598 -14.25 5.68 -32.55
N THR A 599 -13.66 4.92 -33.48
CA THR A 599 -13.49 3.46 -33.34
C THR A 599 -12.72 3.07 -32.09
N ALA A 600 -11.71 3.84 -31.66
CA ALA A 600 -10.97 3.59 -30.43
C ALA A 600 -11.86 3.77 -29.18
N THR A 601 -12.70 4.82 -29.18
CA THR A 601 -13.69 5.06 -28.12
C THR A 601 -14.70 3.92 -28.05
N GLN A 602 -15.26 3.52 -29.20
CA GLN A 602 -16.18 2.37 -29.28
C GLN A 602 -15.53 1.09 -28.72
N ARG A 603 -14.29 0.78 -29.11
CA ARG A 603 -13.56 -0.40 -28.61
C ARG A 603 -13.38 -0.36 -27.08
N ARG A 604 -13.04 0.80 -26.52
CA ARG A 604 -12.92 0.98 -25.07
C ARG A 604 -14.24 0.73 -24.36
N ILE A 605 -15.35 1.26 -24.87
CA ILE A 605 -16.69 1.05 -24.29
C ILE A 605 -17.09 -0.42 -24.39
N THR A 606 -16.80 -1.08 -25.51
CA THR A 606 -17.04 -2.51 -25.68
C THR A 606 -16.22 -3.32 -24.68
N THR A 607 -14.95 -2.96 -24.45
CA THR A 607 -14.12 -3.57 -23.40
C THR A 607 -14.69 -3.35 -21.99
N GLU A 608 -15.21 -2.15 -21.73
CA GLU A 608 -15.88 -1.77 -20.47
C GLU A 608 -17.16 -2.59 -20.23
N PHE A 609 -17.96 -2.82 -21.26
CA PHE A 609 -19.16 -3.66 -21.16
C PHE A 609 -18.82 -5.15 -21.06
N PHE A 610 -17.90 -5.63 -21.89
CA PHE A 610 -17.39 -7.00 -21.88
C PHE A 610 -16.82 -7.40 -20.52
N SER A 611 -16.01 -6.53 -19.92
CA SER A 611 -15.38 -6.80 -18.60
C SER A 611 -16.43 -6.99 -17.50
N ARG A 612 -17.57 -6.28 -17.57
CA ARG A 612 -18.69 -6.46 -16.62
C ARG A 612 -19.42 -7.78 -16.84
N LEU A 613 -19.69 -8.14 -18.09
CA LEU A 613 -20.32 -9.43 -18.43
C LEU A 613 -19.44 -10.59 -17.97
N ALA A 614 -18.14 -10.52 -18.23
CA ALA A 614 -17.16 -11.50 -17.79
C ALA A 614 -17.12 -11.63 -16.25
N ALA A 615 -17.12 -10.52 -15.52
CA ALA A 615 -17.15 -10.54 -14.05
C ALA A 615 -18.47 -11.10 -13.48
N HIS A 616 -19.59 -10.94 -14.19
CA HIS A 616 -20.87 -11.61 -13.87
C HIS A 616 -20.97 -13.04 -14.42
N ARG A 617 -19.91 -13.55 -15.05
CA ARG A 617 -19.85 -14.90 -15.66
C ARG A 617 -20.90 -15.11 -16.75
N MET A 618 -21.33 -14.04 -17.41
CA MET A 618 -22.24 -14.07 -18.56
C MET A 618 -21.45 -14.32 -19.84
N TRP A 619 -20.81 -15.48 -19.92
CA TRP A 619 -19.77 -15.77 -20.91
C TRP A 619 -20.28 -15.73 -22.35
N GLU A 620 -21.50 -16.21 -22.60
CA GLU A 620 -22.10 -16.22 -23.95
C GLU A 620 -22.39 -14.80 -24.45
N GLU A 621 -22.94 -13.94 -23.58
CA GLU A 621 -23.17 -12.53 -23.89
C GLU A 621 -21.85 -11.78 -24.09
N ALA A 622 -20.85 -12.09 -23.26
CA ALA A 622 -19.51 -11.54 -23.40
C ALA A 622 -18.87 -11.95 -24.75
N GLU A 623 -19.02 -13.21 -25.16
CA GLU A 623 -18.54 -13.70 -26.45
C GLU A 623 -19.27 -13.06 -27.63
N ALA A 624 -20.60 -12.93 -27.55
CA ALA A 624 -21.40 -12.24 -28.57
C ALA A 624 -20.98 -10.76 -28.73
N GLU A 625 -20.67 -10.11 -27.61
CA GLU A 625 -20.19 -8.73 -27.60
C GLU A 625 -18.80 -8.60 -28.28
N LEU A 626 -17.89 -9.57 -28.06
CA LEU A 626 -16.60 -9.62 -28.76
C LEU A 626 -16.76 -9.81 -30.28
N GLN A 627 -17.67 -10.69 -30.69
CA GLN A 627 -17.85 -11.08 -32.10
C GLN A 627 -18.41 -9.96 -32.97
N ASN A 628 -19.24 -9.08 -32.40
CA ASN A 628 -19.96 -8.09 -33.19
C ASN A 628 -19.14 -6.84 -33.56
N GLN A 629 -18.01 -6.57 -32.90
CA GLN A 629 -17.40 -5.22 -32.94
C GLN A 629 -15.87 -5.13 -32.93
N LEU A 630 -15.14 -6.24 -32.85
CA LEU A 630 -13.68 -6.24 -32.81
C LEU A 630 -13.06 -6.73 -34.14
N SER A 631 -11.84 -6.27 -34.43
CA SER A 631 -11.09 -6.83 -35.56
C SER A 631 -10.77 -8.32 -35.33
N PRO A 632 -10.49 -9.12 -36.37
CA PRO A 632 -10.19 -10.55 -36.21
C PRO A 632 -9.09 -10.87 -35.19
N ALA A 633 -8.04 -10.03 -35.12
CA ALA A 633 -6.96 -10.19 -34.15
C ALA A 633 -7.43 -9.93 -32.71
N GLU A 634 -8.24 -8.88 -32.50
CA GLU A 634 -8.80 -8.52 -31.20
C GLU A 634 -9.85 -9.54 -30.74
N MET A 635 -10.66 -10.07 -31.65
CA MET A 635 -11.58 -11.19 -31.37
C MET A 635 -10.81 -12.42 -30.87
N ALA A 636 -9.71 -12.79 -31.54
CA ALA A 636 -8.90 -13.92 -31.13
C ALA A 636 -8.25 -13.70 -29.75
N ALA A 637 -7.71 -12.50 -29.49
CA ALA A 637 -7.16 -12.15 -28.18
C ALA A 637 -8.22 -12.15 -27.08
N GLY A 638 -9.39 -11.55 -27.34
CA GLY A 638 -10.53 -11.51 -26.42
C GLY A 638 -11.09 -12.91 -26.12
N ALA A 639 -11.25 -13.76 -27.14
CA ALA A 639 -11.70 -15.14 -26.98
C ALA A 639 -10.72 -15.98 -26.14
N ASN A 640 -9.40 -15.81 -26.37
CA ASN A 640 -8.39 -16.45 -25.55
C ASN A 640 -8.44 -15.96 -24.10
N LYS A 641 -8.60 -14.65 -23.87
CA LYS A 641 -8.76 -14.09 -22.52
C LYS A 641 -10.04 -14.57 -21.84
N LEU A 642 -11.16 -14.65 -22.56
CA LEU A 642 -12.43 -15.19 -22.06
C LEU A 642 -12.28 -16.65 -21.63
N LYS A 643 -11.63 -17.48 -22.45
CA LYS A 643 -11.33 -18.88 -22.13
C LYS A 643 -10.47 -18.99 -20.86
N GLN A 644 -9.43 -18.15 -20.74
CA GLN A 644 -8.61 -18.07 -19.54
C GLN A 644 -9.44 -17.68 -18.31
N LEU A 645 -10.24 -16.62 -18.39
CA LEU A 645 -11.07 -16.14 -17.29
C LEU A 645 -12.13 -17.16 -16.86
N LYS A 646 -12.71 -17.91 -17.81
CA LYS A 646 -13.63 -19.01 -17.51
C LYS A 646 -12.93 -20.10 -16.70
N ALA A 647 -11.74 -20.53 -17.12
CA ALA A 647 -10.94 -21.51 -16.38
C ALA A 647 -10.53 -21.00 -14.99
N GLU A 648 -10.12 -19.73 -14.88
CA GLU A 648 -9.81 -19.09 -13.60
C GLU A 648 -11.04 -19.03 -12.68
N ALA A 649 -12.21 -18.65 -13.20
CA ALA A 649 -13.45 -18.60 -12.43
C ALA A 649 -13.87 -20.00 -11.95
N GLU A 650 -13.76 -21.02 -12.78
CA GLU A 650 -14.00 -22.42 -12.42
C GLU A 650 -13.04 -22.89 -11.32
N SER A 651 -11.75 -22.55 -11.44
CA SER A 651 -10.72 -22.82 -10.43
C SER A 651 -11.02 -22.12 -9.10
N LEU A 652 -11.44 -20.84 -9.14
CA LEU A 652 -11.82 -20.09 -7.94
C LEU A 652 -13.04 -20.70 -7.24
N ILE A 653 -14.08 -21.09 -7.99
CA ILE A 653 -15.25 -21.78 -7.43
C ILE A 653 -14.83 -23.10 -6.77
N LEU A 654 -13.93 -23.85 -7.41
CA LEU A 654 -13.43 -25.11 -6.87
C LEU A 654 -12.66 -24.87 -5.56
N ALA A 655 -11.77 -23.88 -5.54
CA ALA A 655 -11.00 -23.48 -4.37
C ALA A 655 -11.91 -22.98 -3.22
N GLU A 656 -12.95 -22.22 -3.53
CA GLU A 656 -13.95 -21.78 -2.54
C GLU A 656 -14.73 -22.95 -1.96
N LYS A 657 -15.21 -23.88 -2.80
CA LYS A 657 -15.87 -25.11 -2.34
C LYS A 657 -14.94 -25.93 -1.44
N ARG A 658 -13.66 -26.07 -1.81
CA ARG A 658 -12.64 -26.75 -1.01
C ARG A 658 -12.44 -26.06 0.34
N ARG A 659 -12.26 -24.74 0.37
CA ARG A 659 -12.11 -23.96 1.61
C ARG A 659 -13.35 -24.07 2.50
N ALA A 660 -14.54 -23.99 1.91
CA ALA A 660 -15.80 -24.14 2.64
C ALA A 660 -15.94 -25.55 3.25
N ALA A 661 -15.58 -26.59 2.49
CA ALA A 661 -15.57 -27.96 2.99
C ALA A 661 -14.59 -28.15 4.17
N VAL A 662 -13.35 -27.68 4.02
CA VAL A 662 -12.33 -27.75 5.09
C VAL A 662 -12.79 -26.98 6.34
N ALA A 663 -13.32 -25.77 6.19
CA ALA A 663 -13.81 -24.98 7.31
C ALA A 663 -14.99 -25.67 8.03
N ARG A 664 -15.89 -26.30 7.27
CA ARG A 664 -17.05 -27.06 7.79
C ARG A 664 -16.60 -28.31 8.55
N ILE A 665 -15.61 -29.04 8.04
CA ILE A 665 -15.00 -30.19 8.71
C ILE A 665 -14.38 -29.74 10.04
N ALA A 666 -13.52 -28.71 10.02
CA ALA A 666 -12.89 -28.16 11.22
C ALA A 666 -13.91 -27.64 12.26
N GLU A 667 -15.06 -27.12 11.81
CA GLU A 667 -16.17 -26.78 12.70
C GLU A 667 -16.79 -28.03 13.35
N PHE A 668 -17.06 -29.09 12.59
CA PHE A 668 -17.60 -30.34 13.12
C PHE A 668 -16.62 -31.07 14.03
N GLU A 669 -15.32 -31.01 13.77
CA GLU A 669 -14.28 -31.53 14.67
C GLU A 669 -14.30 -30.81 16.01
N ARG A 670 -14.36 -29.47 16.00
CA ARG A 670 -14.48 -28.67 17.24
C ARG A 670 -15.75 -29.01 18.01
N ARG A 671 -16.89 -29.18 17.32
CA ARG A 671 -18.16 -29.58 17.95
C ARG A 671 -18.09 -31.01 18.51
N ARG A 672 -17.44 -31.94 17.80
CA ARG A 672 -17.20 -33.32 18.24
C ARG A 672 -16.33 -33.36 19.49
N ALA A 673 -15.20 -32.65 19.50
CA ALA A 673 -14.31 -32.56 20.67
C ALA A 673 -15.04 -31.98 21.89
N LYS A 674 -15.86 -30.95 21.69
CA LYS A 674 -16.69 -30.38 22.76
C LYS A 674 -17.75 -31.37 23.27
N ALA A 675 -18.38 -32.16 22.42
CA ALA A 675 -19.31 -33.21 22.84
C ALA A 675 -18.60 -34.30 23.65
N ALA A 676 -17.42 -34.73 23.21
CA ALA A 676 -16.59 -35.72 23.92
C ALA A 676 -16.21 -35.23 25.32
N SER A 677 -15.82 -33.95 25.46
CA SER A 677 -15.51 -33.35 26.78
C SER A 677 -16.68 -33.33 27.77
N ARG A 678 -17.91 -33.56 27.29
CA ARG A 678 -19.15 -33.59 28.09
C ARG A 678 -19.70 -35.01 28.28
N GLY A 679 -19.07 -36.03 27.71
CA GLY A 679 -19.59 -37.41 27.71
C GLY A 679 -20.85 -37.60 26.85
N ASP A 680 -21.08 -36.75 25.83
CA ASP A 680 -22.24 -36.88 24.92
C ASP A 680 -21.87 -37.74 23.70
N ASP A 681 -21.85 -39.05 23.88
CA ASP A 681 -21.44 -40.03 22.87
C ASP A 681 -22.34 -40.04 21.62
N ALA A 682 -23.62 -39.73 21.79
CA ALA A 682 -24.58 -39.62 20.69
C ALA A 682 -24.21 -38.44 19.76
N SER A 683 -23.87 -37.28 20.33
CA SER A 683 -23.38 -36.14 19.54
C SER A 683 -22.01 -36.41 18.92
N VAL A 684 -21.10 -37.09 19.62
CA VAL A 684 -19.78 -37.49 19.08
C VAL A 684 -19.96 -38.33 17.82
N SER A 685 -20.77 -39.38 17.89
CA SER A 685 -21.05 -40.28 16.76
C SER A 685 -21.70 -39.54 15.60
N ARG A 686 -22.67 -38.66 15.89
CA ARG A 686 -23.33 -37.84 14.86
C ARG A 686 -22.38 -36.90 14.15
N TYR A 687 -21.46 -36.23 14.85
CA TYR A 687 -20.49 -35.34 14.21
C TYR A 687 -19.41 -36.11 13.44
N ALA A 688 -18.98 -37.27 13.95
CA ALA A 688 -18.07 -38.16 13.22
C ALA A 688 -18.68 -38.61 11.87
N ALA A 689 -19.94 -39.03 11.85
CA ALA A 689 -20.64 -39.40 10.62
C ALA A 689 -20.76 -38.20 9.64
N LYS A 690 -20.99 -36.99 10.15
CA LYS A 690 -21.03 -35.77 9.33
C LYS A 690 -19.67 -35.39 8.74
N ILE A 691 -18.58 -35.59 9.48
CA ILE A 691 -17.21 -35.38 9.00
C ILE A 691 -16.93 -36.37 7.86
N GLN A 692 -17.15 -37.67 8.10
CA GLN A 692 -16.92 -38.72 7.11
C GLN A 692 -17.73 -38.51 5.82
N LEU A 693 -18.99 -38.09 5.94
CA LEU A 693 -19.83 -37.76 4.78
C LEU A 693 -19.29 -36.54 4.01
N LEU A 694 -18.83 -35.50 4.71
CA LEU A 694 -18.25 -34.32 4.06
C LEU A 694 -16.90 -34.63 3.42
N GLU A 695 -16.06 -35.44 4.04
CA GLU A 695 -14.79 -35.91 3.47
C GLU A 695 -15.02 -36.74 2.21
N ALA A 696 -15.97 -37.68 2.23
CA ALA A 696 -16.33 -38.47 1.06
C ALA A 696 -16.85 -37.59 -0.10
N ASN A 697 -17.69 -36.60 0.22
CA ASN A 697 -18.22 -35.66 -0.79
C ASN A 697 -17.18 -34.63 -1.27
N ALA A 698 -16.18 -34.32 -0.44
CA ALA A 698 -15.11 -33.38 -0.76
C ALA A 698 -13.88 -34.07 -1.35
N ALA A 699 -13.79 -35.40 -1.35
CA ALA A 699 -12.65 -36.14 -1.90
C ALA A 699 -12.29 -35.71 -3.34
N PRO A 700 -13.25 -35.54 -4.28
CA PRO A 700 -12.95 -35.05 -5.62
C PRO A 700 -12.53 -33.57 -5.69
N LEU A 701 -12.70 -32.81 -4.60
CA LEU A 701 -12.26 -31.41 -4.47
C LEU A 701 -10.91 -31.30 -3.75
N LEU A 702 -10.47 -32.38 -3.09
CA LEU A 702 -9.29 -32.43 -2.23
C LEU A 702 -8.11 -33.13 -2.91
N GLU A 703 -8.40 -34.12 -3.76
CA GLU A 703 -7.50 -34.66 -4.80
C GLU A 703 -7.23 -33.59 -5.87
#